data_AF-A0A5N6KWN9-F1
#
_entry.id   AF-A0A5N6KWN9-F1
#
_cell.length_a   1.000
_cell.length_b   1.000
_cell.length_c   1.000
_cell.angle_alpha   90.00
_cell.angle_beta   90.00
_cell.angle_gamma   90.00
#
_symmetry.space_group_name_H-M   'P 1'
#
loop_
_entity.id
_entity.type
_entity.pdbx_description
1 polymer ?
#
loop_
_entity_poly.entity_id
_entity_poly.type
_entity_poly.pdbx_seq_one_letter_code
_entity_poly.pdbx_strand_id
1 'polypeptide(L)'
;MSPQSPEVRPSIHPTSHNLPDLQLDIVSAPVTKMRDWAQDKSSLPNLAKSSWNTKNLGSRIASDAIAAGSAGILVAPIITIIDKAIIENASNKATITQSASASLKALLLRPHAFLFSRPFGLIFMLYTGTYFSANSLDTITSTVTRPLASSRQASEGQDHYSAAHTTSGTAKFAATSATNLSLCVYKDNQFTKLFGSGTSARPVPGISLGLFAVRDMMTIFASFNMPAIIAPRLPLTDSMKQYVSQASAAQFLAPAAVQVVSTPLHLLGLDLYNRPGATQAERVAKVVRDWGTSCAARMCRIIPAFGVGGVVNSTDRNRSLLCGWTCIACWNCARVTIEKHPEETTLHPFPAPTGTMDSKNKQEVNVADSSEYGTSGKEANLDADELRLAQMGHKQELTRHFSIMSLIGLASTTTISWTGLGLGLVTEINAGGPGAVIYGFILVWILQCFLGASLAEFVSSFPVEGGMYHWIAAIAPRKATGVLSFYTGWFTVAGWIFTTASTNLIYAQNLMAMIALYHTDLTITTWQTFVVYQGLNLLTAGIVMFGNRIIPGINRFSLFYLQVAFLVIMITVAAAAPSHRDATFVFRTWINNTGWRNNAIAFITGLVNPLYSLGGLDGVTHITEEMPRPSRNAPLAIAITLAIAFVTGLAYLVALMFSVQDYAALAQTRTGVPLVELFLQATQTRGAAFALTFILWIALGPCVVSSQLSSGRVLWAFARDGAMPWSRTWSRVSSRQHMPLNAQLLVTALMAALGCLYLGSSTAFNSLLGSAVTINNLAYLVPILTNVLTRRKGLSPTAAFNMGFVKGMVVNCITVVWLIFAIVFFSFPYYRPVEVTNMNYTCVVVGGLIILLTGWWVYVGKRYTRGMLERAKEE
;
A
#
# COMPACT_ATOMS: atom_id res chain seq x y z
N MET A 1 63.11 -58.09 17.00
CA MET A 1 63.79 -57.92 18.30
C MET A 1 62.76 -57.53 19.34
N SER A 2 62.94 -58.01 20.57
CA SER A 2 62.16 -57.74 21.78
C SER A 2 63.14 -57.84 22.97
N PRO A 3 62.72 -57.62 24.22
CA PRO A 3 61.86 -56.54 24.77
C PRO A 3 62.59 -55.83 25.94
N GLN A 4 61.88 -55.00 26.72
CA GLN A 4 61.90 -55.11 28.19
C GLN A 4 60.65 -54.48 28.84
N SER A 5 60.31 -54.96 30.04
CA SER A 5 59.08 -54.74 30.83
C SER A 5 59.39 -55.09 32.31
N PRO A 6 58.43 -55.13 33.28
CA PRO A 6 57.04 -54.65 33.35
C PRO A 6 56.96 -53.43 34.32
N GLU A 7 56.10 -53.18 35.33
CA GLU A 7 54.87 -53.74 35.97
C GLU A 7 54.18 -52.54 36.73
N VAL A 8 53.20 -52.52 37.67
CA VAL A 8 52.40 -53.44 38.52
C VAL A 8 50.97 -52.84 38.69
N ARG A 9 49.99 -53.61 39.21
CA ARG A 9 48.73 -53.14 39.86
C ARG A 9 48.48 -53.97 41.13
N PRO A 10 47.81 -53.43 42.17
CA PRO A 10 46.40 -53.81 42.37
C PRO A 10 45.46 -52.73 42.98
N SER A 11 44.21 -53.16 43.14
CA SER A 11 42.97 -52.58 43.69
C SER A 11 43.07 -51.87 45.07
N ILE A 12 42.08 -51.09 45.52
CA ILE A 12 40.79 -51.56 46.12
C ILE A 12 39.64 -50.53 45.96
N HIS A 13 38.41 -51.05 45.86
CA HIS A 13 37.11 -50.34 45.77
C HIS A 13 36.43 -50.34 47.17
N PRO A 14 35.37 -49.53 47.47
CA PRO A 14 34.07 -49.72 46.81
C PRO A 14 33.07 -48.50 46.75
N THR A 15 31.91 -48.80 46.16
CA THR A 15 30.53 -48.26 46.26
C THR A 15 30.14 -47.40 47.48
N SER A 16 29.09 -46.55 47.48
CA SER A 16 28.18 -45.99 46.44
C SER A 16 27.11 -45.04 47.09
N HIS A 17 26.14 -44.56 46.28
CA HIS A 17 24.79 -44.05 46.65
C HIS A 17 24.56 -42.60 47.12
N ASN A 18 23.68 -41.94 46.33
CA ASN A 18 22.49 -41.16 46.70
C ASN A 18 22.55 -39.75 47.37
N LEU A 19 21.71 -38.88 46.79
CA LEU A 19 20.90 -37.75 47.31
C LEU A 19 20.69 -37.71 48.85
N PRO A 20 20.62 -36.51 49.48
CA PRO A 20 19.34 -35.74 49.47
C PRO A 20 19.45 -34.19 49.48
N ASP A 21 18.27 -33.55 49.54
CA ASP A 21 17.96 -32.12 49.68
C ASP A 21 18.25 -31.51 51.09
N LEU A 22 18.05 -30.18 51.19
CA LEU A 22 17.67 -29.32 52.36
C LEU A 22 18.08 -29.76 53.80
N GLN A 23 18.57 -28.88 54.70
CA GLN A 23 17.95 -27.59 55.10
C GLN A 23 18.93 -26.67 55.90
N LEU A 24 18.38 -25.77 56.74
CA LEU A 24 19.09 -24.75 57.58
C LEU A 24 19.76 -25.42 58.83
N ASP A 25 20.62 -24.80 59.68
CA ASP A 25 20.46 -23.51 60.38
C ASP A 25 21.73 -22.87 61.03
N ILE A 26 21.70 -21.52 61.03
CA ILE A 26 22.03 -20.53 62.09
C ILE A 26 23.20 -20.75 63.10
N VAL A 27 24.17 -19.81 63.03
CA VAL A 27 24.99 -19.17 64.11
C VAL A 27 25.98 -19.98 64.97
N SER A 28 27.27 -19.64 64.82
CA SER A 28 28.13 -19.16 65.91
C SER A 28 29.39 -18.46 65.36
N ALA A 29 29.98 -17.53 66.11
CA ALA A 29 31.23 -16.82 65.76
C ALA A 29 32.35 -17.23 66.73
N PRO A 30 33.64 -16.99 66.41
CA PRO A 30 34.25 -15.81 67.04
C PRO A 30 35.35 -15.07 66.24
N VAL A 31 35.34 -13.74 66.42
CA VAL A 31 36.50 -12.86 66.66
C VAL A 31 37.91 -13.48 66.51
N THR A 32 38.56 -13.33 65.34
CA THR A 32 40.04 -13.47 65.23
C THR A 32 40.72 -12.73 64.06
N LYS A 33 40.00 -11.94 63.24
CA LYS A 33 40.55 -11.23 62.07
C LYS A 33 40.40 -9.70 62.09
N MET A 34 40.42 -9.08 63.28
CA MET A 34 40.34 -7.61 63.44
C MET A 34 41.68 -6.93 63.76
N ARG A 35 42.79 -7.67 63.92
CA ARG A 35 44.10 -7.08 64.29
C ARG A 35 44.97 -6.71 63.09
N ASP A 36 44.88 -7.48 62.00
CA ASP A 36 45.69 -7.27 60.79
C ASP A 36 45.21 -6.06 59.96
N TRP A 37 43.97 -5.61 60.18
CA TRP A 37 43.36 -4.45 59.49
C TRP A 37 43.78 -3.09 60.06
N ALA A 38 44.83 -3.05 60.89
CA ALA A 38 45.27 -1.86 61.61
C ALA A 38 46.56 -1.21 61.06
N GLN A 39 47.29 -1.86 60.14
CA GLN A 39 48.59 -1.37 59.66
C GLN A 39 48.64 -0.91 58.19
N ASP A 40 47.66 -1.24 57.34
CA ASP A 40 47.57 -0.62 56.01
C ASP A 40 46.65 0.60 56.01
N LYS A 41 47.20 1.74 56.45
CA LYS A 41 46.58 3.07 56.34
C LYS A 41 46.99 3.83 55.08
N SER A 42 47.66 3.14 54.14
CA SER A 42 48.18 3.68 52.89
C SER A 42 47.32 3.34 51.66
N SER A 43 46.53 2.27 51.71
CA SER A 43 45.75 1.78 50.55
C SER A 43 44.26 2.14 50.54
N LEU A 44 43.73 2.79 51.58
CA LEU A 44 42.32 3.18 51.64
C LEU A 44 41.99 4.15 50.49
N PRO A 45 41.15 3.77 49.50
CA PRO A 45 40.74 4.70 48.46
C PRO A 45 39.91 5.81 49.09
N ASN A 46 40.21 7.06 48.73
CA ASN A 46 39.49 8.24 49.20
C ASN A 46 37.97 8.03 49.12
N LEU A 47 37.25 8.29 50.22
CA LEU A 47 35.78 8.38 50.25
C LEU A 47 35.34 9.60 49.43
N ALA A 48 35.36 9.43 48.11
CA ALA A 48 35.16 10.50 47.15
C ALA A 48 33.74 11.05 47.28
N LYS A 49 33.64 12.34 47.61
CA LYS A 49 32.38 13.11 47.63
C LYS A 49 31.56 12.78 46.37
N SER A 50 30.27 12.49 46.56
CA SER A 50 29.38 12.11 45.46
C SER A 50 29.26 13.25 44.44
N SER A 51 29.96 13.11 43.31
CA SER A 51 29.99 14.07 42.23
C SER A 51 28.92 13.72 41.18
N TRP A 52 27.81 14.43 41.20
CA TRP A 52 26.70 14.25 40.26
C TRP A 52 27.15 14.64 38.84
N ASN A 53 26.73 13.89 37.81
CA ASN A 53 27.11 14.16 36.42
C ASN A 53 26.22 15.26 35.80
N THR A 54 26.39 16.49 36.25
CA THR A 54 25.61 17.67 35.83
C THR A 54 26.01 18.24 34.47
N LYS A 55 27.03 17.65 33.79
CA LYS A 55 27.56 18.16 32.53
C LYS A 55 26.46 18.26 31.47
N ASN A 56 26.26 19.48 30.98
CA ASN A 56 25.24 19.85 29.99
C ASN A 56 23.78 19.48 30.35
N LEU A 57 23.45 19.29 31.64
CA LEU A 57 22.15 18.77 32.09
C LEU A 57 20.93 19.50 31.47
N GLY A 58 20.97 20.84 31.39
CA GLY A 58 19.91 21.62 30.75
C GLY A 58 19.72 21.31 29.26
N SER A 59 20.81 21.09 28.51
CA SER A 59 20.74 20.72 27.10
C SER A 59 20.34 19.25 26.89
N ARG A 60 20.48 18.41 27.92
CA ARG A 60 19.99 17.01 27.91
C ARG A 60 18.48 16.96 28.13
N ILE A 61 17.97 17.71 29.12
CA ILE A 61 16.53 17.87 29.37
C ILE A 61 15.83 18.56 28.18
N ALA A 62 16.49 19.51 27.52
CA ALA A 62 15.97 20.11 26.29
C ALA A 62 15.90 19.09 25.13
N SER A 63 16.86 18.17 25.00
CA SER A 63 16.79 17.06 24.03
C SER A 63 15.65 16.10 24.36
N ASP A 64 15.46 15.78 25.64
CA ASP A 64 14.36 14.94 26.13
C ASP A 64 12.99 15.56 25.81
N ALA A 65 12.87 16.89 25.87
CA ALA A 65 11.65 17.63 25.54
C ALA A 65 11.39 17.72 24.04
N ILE A 66 12.41 17.99 23.21
CA ILE A 66 12.26 18.04 21.75
C ILE A 66 11.88 16.67 21.19
N ALA A 67 12.55 15.59 21.61
CA ALA A 67 12.26 14.23 21.14
C ALA A 67 10.86 13.74 21.56
N ALA A 68 10.41 14.13 22.75
CA ALA A 68 9.04 13.88 23.19
C ALA A 68 8.01 14.69 22.37
N GLY A 69 8.35 15.94 22.03
CA GLY A 69 7.50 16.84 21.25
C GLY A 69 7.38 16.46 19.77
N SER A 70 8.47 16.00 19.13
CA SER A 70 8.44 15.52 17.74
C SER A 70 7.59 14.26 17.60
N ALA A 71 7.79 13.28 18.49
CA ALA A 71 6.95 12.10 18.59
C ALA A 71 5.48 12.46 18.89
N GLY A 72 5.25 13.43 19.79
CA GLY A 72 3.93 13.96 20.10
C GLY A 72 3.21 14.56 18.88
N ILE A 73 3.88 15.45 18.14
CA ILE A 73 3.34 16.10 16.92
C ILE A 73 2.99 15.07 15.85
N LEU A 74 3.83 14.05 15.67
CA LEU A 74 3.66 13.04 14.63
C LEU A 74 2.53 12.03 14.95
N VAL A 75 2.37 11.66 16.21
CA VAL A 75 1.37 10.66 16.65
C VAL A 75 -0.01 11.27 16.94
N ALA A 76 -0.06 12.49 17.48
CA ALA A 76 -1.30 13.10 17.94
C ALA A 76 -2.41 13.26 16.87
N PRO A 77 -2.15 13.56 15.58
CA PRO A 77 -3.21 13.72 14.60
C PRO A 77 -4.03 12.44 14.40
N ILE A 78 -3.35 11.30 14.26
CA ILE A 78 -3.99 10.00 14.02
C ILE A 78 -4.79 9.56 15.25
N ILE A 79 -4.22 9.72 16.44
CA ILE A 79 -4.90 9.29 17.68
C ILE A 79 -6.05 10.24 18.06
N THR A 80 -5.97 11.54 17.74
CA THR A 80 -7.10 12.48 17.87
C THR A 80 -8.28 12.05 17.00
N ILE A 81 -8.03 11.60 15.77
CA ILE A 81 -9.07 11.08 14.87
C ILE A 81 -9.71 9.81 15.43
N ILE A 82 -8.91 8.86 15.95
CA ILE A 82 -9.41 7.58 16.47
C ILE A 82 -10.19 7.75 17.78
N ASP A 83 -9.62 8.40 18.80
CA ASP A 83 -10.25 8.54 20.12
C ASP A 83 -11.54 9.39 20.04
N LYS A 84 -11.59 10.41 19.18
CA LYS A 84 -12.83 11.15 18.87
C LYS A 84 -13.89 10.24 18.24
N ALA A 85 -13.52 9.46 17.23
CA ALA A 85 -14.46 8.63 16.49
C ALA A 85 -15.08 7.52 17.35
N ILE A 86 -14.33 6.97 18.30
CA ILE A 86 -14.84 6.03 19.31
C ILE A 86 -15.92 6.69 20.18
N ILE A 87 -15.67 7.92 20.67
CA ILE A 87 -16.57 8.58 21.63
C ILE A 87 -17.82 9.15 20.94
N GLU A 88 -17.71 9.69 19.72
CA GLU A 88 -18.88 10.10 18.93
C GLU A 88 -19.78 8.89 18.58
N ASN A 89 -19.19 7.71 18.32
CA ASN A 89 -19.92 6.46 18.11
C ASN A 89 -20.56 5.94 19.42
N ALA A 90 -19.82 5.92 20.52
CA ALA A 90 -20.35 5.55 21.84
C ALA A 90 -21.50 6.48 22.29
N SER A 91 -21.48 7.75 21.85
CA SER A 91 -22.53 8.75 22.10
C SER A 91 -23.68 8.70 21.08
N ASN A 92 -23.66 7.77 20.12
CA ASN A 92 -24.58 7.65 18.98
C ASN A 92 -24.68 8.92 18.09
N LYS A 93 -23.68 9.82 18.10
CA LYS A 93 -23.67 11.07 17.30
C LYS A 93 -23.28 10.84 15.84
N ALA A 94 -22.29 9.97 15.61
CA ALA A 94 -21.79 9.62 14.28
C ALA A 94 -21.14 8.23 14.34
N THR A 95 -21.18 7.47 13.25
CA THR A 95 -20.40 6.23 13.18
C THR A 95 -18.91 6.52 13.18
N ILE A 96 -18.07 5.56 13.64
CA ILE A 96 -16.60 5.69 13.63
C ILE A 96 -16.09 6.15 12.26
N THR A 97 -16.59 5.56 11.17
CA THR A 97 -16.19 5.90 9.79
C THR A 97 -16.59 7.32 9.37
N GLN A 98 -17.77 7.80 9.76
CA GLN A 98 -18.20 9.18 9.49
C GLN A 98 -17.36 10.19 10.28
N SER A 99 -17.17 9.96 11.57
CA SER A 99 -16.37 10.82 12.44
C SER A 99 -14.90 10.89 12.00
N ALA A 100 -14.31 9.74 11.67
CA ALA A 100 -12.94 9.66 11.18
C ALA A 100 -12.78 10.39 9.83
N SER A 101 -13.70 10.17 8.89
CA SER A 101 -13.72 10.85 7.58
C SER A 101 -13.86 12.38 7.72
N ALA A 102 -14.78 12.84 8.58
CA ALA A 102 -14.96 14.27 8.85
C ALA A 102 -13.72 14.91 9.50
N SER A 103 -13.06 14.19 10.42
CA SER A 103 -11.88 14.67 11.14
C SER A 103 -10.63 14.66 10.27
N LEU A 104 -10.48 13.67 9.38
CA LEU A 104 -9.46 13.65 8.32
C LEU A 104 -9.68 14.78 7.31
N LYS A 105 -10.93 15.03 6.89
CA LYS A 105 -11.28 16.16 6.03
C LYS A 105 -10.97 17.52 6.69
N ALA A 106 -11.15 17.64 8.00
CA ALA A 106 -10.77 18.83 8.75
C ALA A 106 -9.24 19.01 8.80
N LEU A 107 -8.48 17.94 9.06
CA LEU A 107 -7.01 17.96 9.03
C LEU A 107 -6.47 18.38 7.65
N LEU A 108 -7.03 17.84 6.56
CA LEU A 108 -6.59 18.13 5.19
C LEU A 108 -6.99 19.52 4.69
N LEU A 109 -8.21 19.98 4.96
CA LEU A 109 -8.73 21.25 4.41
C LEU A 109 -8.54 22.46 5.33
N ARG A 110 -8.34 22.26 6.64
CA ARG A 110 -8.12 23.33 7.63
C ARG A 110 -7.11 22.87 8.71
N PRO A 111 -5.86 22.54 8.35
CA PRO A 111 -4.87 22.00 9.28
C PRO A 111 -4.64 22.88 10.52
N HIS A 112 -4.61 24.22 10.36
CA HIS A 112 -4.51 25.16 11.48
C HIS A 112 -5.63 24.97 12.51
N ALA A 113 -6.89 24.83 12.06
CA ALA A 113 -8.05 24.69 12.94
C ALA A 113 -8.09 23.31 13.62
N PHE A 114 -7.47 22.30 13.02
CA PHE A 114 -7.29 20.99 13.63
C PHE A 114 -6.16 20.99 14.68
N LEU A 115 -4.99 21.56 14.35
CA LEU A 115 -3.81 21.58 15.22
C LEU A 115 -3.99 22.49 16.45
N PHE A 116 -4.69 23.62 16.31
CA PHE A 116 -5.05 24.48 17.44
C PHE A 116 -6.36 24.05 18.15
N SER A 117 -6.87 22.85 17.86
CA SER A 117 -8.08 22.34 18.53
C SER A 117 -7.79 21.76 19.92
N ARG A 118 -8.71 21.96 20.87
CA ARG A 118 -8.63 21.35 22.22
C ARG A 118 -8.45 19.81 22.18
N PRO A 119 -9.16 19.04 21.32
CA PRO A 119 -8.92 17.60 21.18
C PRO A 119 -7.48 17.26 20.81
N PHE A 120 -6.88 17.95 19.83
CA PHE A 120 -5.48 17.73 19.45
C PHE A 120 -4.53 18.05 20.60
N GLY A 121 -4.68 19.22 21.24
CA GLY A 121 -3.82 19.63 22.36
C GLY A 121 -3.84 18.64 23.53
N LEU A 122 -4.97 18.01 23.81
CA LEU A 122 -5.11 16.97 24.84
C LEU A 122 -4.39 15.67 24.48
N ILE A 123 -4.42 15.24 23.21
CA ILE A 123 -3.63 14.07 22.77
C ILE A 123 -2.13 14.42 22.77
N PHE A 124 -1.76 15.58 22.24
CA PHE A 124 -0.39 16.06 22.21
C PHE A 124 0.22 16.13 23.62
N MET A 125 -0.52 16.65 24.59
CA MET A 125 -0.14 16.68 26.01
C MET A 125 0.09 15.28 26.57
N LEU A 126 -0.79 14.32 26.30
CA LEU A 126 -0.66 12.93 26.78
C LEU A 126 0.63 12.27 26.26
N TYR A 127 0.85 12.29 24.94
CA TYR A 127 1.98 11.58 24.35
C TYR A 127 3.30 12.28 24.66
N THR A 128 3.38 13.60 24.50
CA THR A 128 4.57 14.39 24.85
C THR A 128 4.90 14.25 26.33
N GLY A 129 3.92 14.35 27.23
CA GLY A 129 4.14 14.17 28.67
C GLY A 129 4.65 12.76 29.03
N THR A 130 4.09 11.72 28.41
CA THR A 130 4.51 10.33 28.66
C THR A 130 5.96 10.08 28.19
N TYR A 131 6.31 10.51 26.98
CA TYR A 131 7.69 10.40 26.47
C TYR A 131 8.66 11.28 27.28
N PHE A 132 8.27 12.52 27.60
CA PHE A 132 9.13 13.43 28.35
C PHE A 132 9.45 12.91 29.75
N SER A 133 8.48 12.32 30.46
CA SER A 133 8.76 11.61 31.72
C SER A 133 9.73 10.44 31.52
N ALA A 134 9.53 9.60 30.50
CA ALA A 134 10.41 8.46 30.23
C ALA A 134 11.85 8.88 29.91
N ASN A 135 12.01 9.91 29.08
CA ASN A 135 13.29 10.49 28.67
C ASN A 135 14.01 11.17 29.85
N SER A 136 13.28 12.00 30.61
CA SER A 136 13.82 12.71 31.78
C SER A 136 14.34 11.74 32.84
N LEU A 137 13.67 10.60 33.05
CA LEU A 137 14.10 9.58 34.00
C LEU A 137 15.41 8.91 33.59
N ASP A 138 15.62 8.63 32.30
CA ASP A 138 16.92 8.14 31.79
C ASP A 138 18.02 9.19 31.99
N THR A 139 17.72 10.46 31.74
CA THR A 139 18.65 11.59 31.97
C THR A 139 18.96 11.78 33.47
N ILE A 140 17.99 11.58 34.37
CA ILE A 140 18.19 11.60 35.82
C ILE A 140 19.05 10.41 36.27
N THR A 141 18.75 9.17 35.86
CA THR A 141 19.54 7.99 36.26
C THR A 141 21.00 8.13 35.81
N SER A 142 21.23 8.52 34.55
CA SER A 142 22.58 8.78 34.03
C SER A 142 23.25 10.08 34.54
N THR A 143 22.57 10.83 35.41
CA THR A 143 23.14 11.95 36.20
C THR A 143 23.56 11.49 37.61
N VAL A 144 22.96 10.41 38.14
CA VAL A 144 23.07 9.95 39.53
C VAL A 144 23.92 8.66 39.67
N THR A 145 23.88 7.75 38.69
CA THR A 145 24.56 6.45 38.77
C THR A 145 26.01 6.51 38.28
N ARG A 146 26.97 6.14 39.14
CA ARG A 146 28.36 5.85 38.73
C ARG A 146 28.50 4.39 38.24
N PRO A 147 29.48 4.08 37.36
CA PRO A 147 29.84 2.71 37.03
C PRO A 147 30.53 2.00 38.21
N LEU A 148 30.18 0.75 38.46
CA LEU A 148 31.01 -0.16 39.26
C LEU A 148 32.05 -0.82 38.34
N ALA A 149 33.29 -0.34 38.39
CA ALA A 149 34.39 -0.96 37.66
C ALA A 149 34.80 -2.27 38.35
N SER A 150 34.34 -3.41 37.82
CA SER A 150 34.90 -4.72 38.16
C SER A 150 36.30 -4.83 37.56
N SER A 151 37.30 -4.98 38.43
CA SER A 151 38.72 -4.76 38.11
C SER A 151 39.36 -5.94 37.37
N ARG A 152 39.06 -6.11 36.06
CA ARG A 152 39.85 -7.03 35.20
C ARG A 152 39.93 -6.78 33.69
N GLN A 153 39.54 -5.60 33.19
CA GLN A 153 39.82 -5.23 31.79
C GLN A 153 39.98 -3.70 31.64
N ALA A 154 41.22 -3.23 31.72
CA ALA A 154 41.59 -1.82 31.58
C ALA A 154 42.97 -1.69 30.91
N SER A 155 43.09 -2.18 29.67
CA SER A 155 44.32 -2.11 28.87
C SER A 155 44.05 -2.07 27.35
N GLU A 156 42.95 -1.43 26.94
CA GLU A 156 42.71 -0.97 25.56
C GLU A 156 41.74 0.21 25.61
N GLY A 157 41.98 1.26 24.82
CA GLY A 157 41.45 2.59 25.10
C GLY A 157 40.06 2.87 24.50
N GLN A 158 39.00 2.84 25.32
CA GLN A 158 37.66 3.27 24.86
C GLN A 158 36.70 3.76 25.97
N ASP A 159 37.03 4.89 26.62
CA ASP A 159 36.15 5.56 27.59
C ASP A 159 34.92 6.23 26.92
N HIS A 160 33.91 5.42 26.59
CA HIS A 160 32.66 5.85 25.98
C HIS A 160 31.42 5.45 26.80
N TYR A 161 31.21 6.12 27.93
CA TYR A 161 29.91 6.11 28.61
C TYR A 161 28.88 6.90 27.79
N SER A 162 28.15 6.18 26.93
CA SER A 162 27.14 6.77 26.04
C SER A 162 25.99 7.41 26.82
N ALA A 163 25.70 8.68 26.52
CA ALA A 163 24.57 9.42 27.08
C ALA A 163 23.20 8.85 26.68
N ALA A 164 23.16 7.89 25.74
CA ALA A 164 21.97 7.19 25.26
C ALA A 164 21.52 6.01 26.14
N HIS A 165 22.14 5.78 27.30
CA HIS A 165 21.78 4.65 28.17
C HIS A 165 20.31 4.71 28.63
N THR A 166 19.47 3.82 28.10
CA THR A 166 18.07 3.67 28.49
C THR A 166 17.96 2.77 29.71
N THR A 167 17.51 3.31 30.84
CA THR A 167 17.30 2.53 32.07
C THR A 167 16.02 1.70 31.97
N SER A 168 16.10 0.43 32.36
CA SER A 168 14.95 -0.44 32.65
C SER A 168 14.88 -0.68 34.17
N GLY A 169 13.75 -0.35 34.79
CA GLY A 169 13.62 -0.44 36.25
C GLY A 169 12.29 0.06 36.79
N THR A 170 11.98 -0.35 38.02
CA THR A 170 10.71 -0.07 38.72
C THR A 170 10.43 1.42 38.87
N ALA A 171 11.43 2.24 39.19
CA ALA A 171 11.29 3.69 39.33
C ALA A 171 10.87 4.37 38.01
N LYS A 172 11.45 3.94 36.87
CA LYS A 172 11.06 4.47 35.55
C LYS A 172 9.61 4.09 35.24
N PHE A 173 9.28 2.80 35.38
CA PHE A 173 7.92 2.29 35.20
C PHE A 173 6.89 3.02 36.07
N ALA A 174 7.16 3.21 37.35
CA ALA A 174 6.24 3.86 38.29
C ALA A 174 5.92 5.31 37.87
N ALA A 175 6.95 6.12 37.58
CA ALA A 175 6.75 7.51 37.20
C ALA A 175 6.13 7.67 35.79
N THR A 176 6.52 6.86 34.79
CA THR A 176 5.83 6.87 33.48
C THR A 176 4.38 6.43 33.59
N SER A 177 4.08 5.46 34.46
CA SER A 177 2.71 4.99 34.71
C SER A 177 1.86 6.07 35.39
N ALA A 178 2.40 6.76 36.40
CA ALA A 178 1.73 7.85 37.11
C ALA A 178 1.43 9.03 36.16
N THR A 179 2.40 9.45 35.34
CA THR A 179 2.19 10.48 34.31
C THR A 179 1.12 10.05 33.30
N ASN A 180 1.26 8.85 32.72
CA ASN A 180 0.34 8.38 31.68
C ASN A 180 -1.09 8.21 32.19
N LEU A 181 -1.28 7.58 33.36
CA LEU A 181 -2.59 7.41 33.99
C LEU A 181 -3.26 8.76 34.29
N SER A 182 -2.53 9.71 34.87
CA SER A 182 -3.08 11.05 35.20
C SER A 182 -3.50 11.82 33.94
N LEU A 183 -2.67 11.80 32.90
CA LEU A 183 -2.97 12.46 31.62
C LEU A 183 -4.09 11.76 30.86
N CYS A 184 -4.17 10.42 30.88
CA CYS A 184 -5.26 9.67 30.25
C CYS A 184 -6.62 9.93 30.91
N VAL A 185 -6.69 9.92 32.24
CA VAL A 185 -7.92 10.22 33.00
C VAL A 185 -8.35 11.67 32.79
N TYR A 186 -7.40 12.63 32.76
CA TYR A 186 -7.70 14.02 32.43
C TYR A 186 -8.22 14.18 30.99
N LYS A 187 -7.53 13.58 30.01
CA LYS A 187 -7.93 13.54 28.59
C LYS A 187 -9.35 13.00 28.44
N ASP A 188 -9.66 11.86 29.05
CA ASP A 188 -10.98 11.24 28.91
C ASP A 188 -12.10 12.04 29.58
N ASN A 189 -11.84 12.67 30.73
CA ASN A 189 -12.78 13.60 31.37
C ASN A 189 -13.16 14.74 30.41
N GLN A 190 -12.17 15.33 29.72
CA GLN A 190 -12.39 16.38 28.73
C GLN A 190 -13.03 15.87 27.43
N PHE A 191 -12.56 14.76 26.86
CA PHE A 191 -13.12 14.16 25.64
C PHE A 191 -14.58 13.73 25.85
N THR A 192 -14.91 13.14 27.00
CA THR A 192 -16.29 12.75 27.37
C THR A 192 -17.21 13.98 27.43
N LYS A 193 -16.72 15.12 27.94
CA LYS A 193 -17.46 16.39 27.94
C LYS A 193 -17.59 17.03 26.56
N LEU A 194 -16.54 16.96 25.72
CA LEU A 194 -16.52 17.54 24.38
C LEU A 194 -17.39 16.78 23.38
N PHE A 195 -17.43 15.44 23.47
CA PHE A 195 -18.05 14.58 22.46
C PHE A 195 -19.29 13.82 22.95
N GLY A 196 -19.53 13.72 24.26
CA GLY A 196 -20.68 13.04 24.86
C GLY A 196 -22.07 13.58 24.46
N SER A 197 -23.13 12.83 24.76
CA SER A 197 -24.49 13.03 24.25
C SER A 197 -25.21 14.32 24.68
N GLY A 198 -24.68 15.07 25.65
CA GLY A 198 -25.31 16.28 26.20
C GLY A 198 -24.97 17.58 25.48
N THR A 199 -25.86 18.56 25.59
CA THR A 199 -25.66 19.97 25.15
C THR A 199 -24.92 20.82 26.18
N SER A 200 -24.73 20.35 27.41
CA SER A 200 -23.91 21.00 28.45
C SER A 200 -22.90 20.03 29.05
N ALA A 201 -21.73 20.57 29.43
CA ALA A 201 -20.58 19.82 29.93
C ALA A 201 -20.74 19.39 31.40
N ARG A 202 -21.62 18.42 31.64
CA ARG A 202 -21.87 17.83 32.97
C ARG A 202 -20.59 17.22 33.59
N PRO A 203 -20.48 17.15 34.93
CA PRO A 203 -19.40 16.41 35.57
C PRO A 203 -19.46 14.93 35.20
N VAL A 204 -18.29 14.31 34.99
CA VAL A 204 -18.19 12.87 34.69
C VAL A 204 -18.31 12.08 36.00
N PRO A 205 -19.19 11.06 36.09
CA PRO A 205 -19.34 10.26 37.30
C PRO A 205 -18.02 9.63 37.78
N GLY A 206 -17.82 9.56 39.10
CA GLY A 206 -16.65 8.90 39.70
C GLY A 206 -16.47 7.44 39.26
N ILE A 207 -17.58 6.73 39.02
CA ILE A 207 -17.58 5.35 38.50
C ILE A 207 -17.01 5.31 37.06
N SER A 208 -17.38 6.25 36.19
CA SER A 208 -16.81 6.36 34.84
C SER A 208 -15.31 6.67 34.87
N LEU A 209 -14.87 7.57 35.76
CA LEU A 209 -13.45 7.88 35.94
C LEU A 209 -12.67 6.67 36.48
N GLY A 210 -13.25 5.91 37.41
CA GLY A 210 -12.68 4.65 37.91
C GLY A 210 -12.53 3.59 36.80
N LEU A 211 -13.55 3.41 35.96
CA LEU A 211 -13.50 2.51 34.81
C LEU A 211 -12.43 2.90 33.77
N PHE A 212 -12.23 4.20 33.54
CA PHE A 212 -11.13 4.70 32.70
C PHE A 212 -9.76 4.46 33.35
N ALA A 213 -9.62 4.70 34.66
CA ALA A 213 -8.38 4.45 35.39
C ALA A 213 -8.00 2.96 35.40
N VAL A 214 -8.95 2.04 35.66
CA VAL A 214 -8.70 0.58 35.63
C VAL A 214 -8.31 0.11 34.22
N ARG A 215 -9.01 0.59 33.17
CA ARG A 215 -8.63 0.36 31.77
C ARG A 215 -7.18 0.75 31.49
N ASP A 216 -6.75 1.89 31.99
CA ASP A 216 -5.40 2.42 31.76
C ASP A 216 -4.35 1.67 32.56
N MET A 217 -4.62 1.33 33.83
CA MET A 217 -3.75 0.43 34.60
C MET A 217 -3.51 -0.90 33.87
N MET A 218 -4.57 -1.52 33.34
CA MET A 218 -4.45 -2.73 32.51
C MET A 218 -3.63 -2.48 31.23
N THR A 219 -3.85 -1.36 30.55
CA THR A 219 -3.17 -1.03 29.28
C THR A 219 -1.69 -0.71 29.49
N ILE A 220 -1.35 0.01 30.55
CA ILE A 220 0.01 0.35 30.96
C ILE A 220 0.75 -0.92 31.42
N PHE A 221 0.11 -1.76 32.25
CA PHE A 221 0.70 -3.03 32.69
C PHE A 221 1.02 -3.95 31.50
N ALA A 222 0.09 -4.08 30.55
CA ALA A 222 0.29 -4.86 29.33
C ALA A 222 1.32 -4.24 28.36
N SER A 223 1.54 -2.92 28.40
CA SER A 223 2.54 -2.24 27.56
C SER A 223 3.96 -2.31 28.10
N PHE A 224 4.15 -2.39 29.42
CA PHE A 224 5.48 -2.25 30.04
C PHE A 224 5.95 -3.48 30.84
N ASN A 225 5.06 -4.28 31.43
CA ASN A 225 5.44 -5.46 32.23
C ASN A 225 5.27 -6.75 31.42
N MET A 226 4.12 -6.92 30.76
CA MET A 226 3.84 -8.13 29.99
C MET A 226 4.87 -8.41 28.88
N PRO A 227 5.50 -7.44 28.19
CA PRO A 227 6.52 -7.75 27.20
C PRO A 227 7.72 -8.51 27.79
N ALA A 228 8.19 -8.15 28.99
CA ALA A 228 9.28 -8.86 29.66
C ALA A 228 8.88 -10.27 30.16
N ILE A 229 7.60 -10.47 30.49
CA ILE A 229 7.08 -11.73 31.04
C ILE A 229 6.69 -12.72 29.93
N ILE A 230 6.19 -12.22 28.79
CA ILE A 230 5.75 -13.02 27.65
C ILE A 230 6.90 -13.28 26.67
N ALA A 231 7.80 -12.33 26.40
CA ALA A 231 8.84 -12.49 25.37
C ALA A 231 9.64 -13.81 25.50
N PRO A 232 10.16 -14.22 26.67
CA PRO A 232 10.88 -15.49 26.81
C PRO A 232 10.02 -16.74 26.58
N ARG A 233 8.69 -16.61 26.70
CA ARG A 233 7.69 -17.67 26.55
C ARG A 233 6.96 -17.61 25.20
N LEU A 234 7.27 -16.64 24.35
CA LEU A 234 6.54 -16.39 23.10
C LEU A 234 7.01 -17.42 22.05
N PRO A 235 6.14 -18.33 21.57
CA PRO A 235 6.51 -19.42 20.68
C PRO A 235 6.69 -18.92 19.24
N LEU A 236 7.70 -18.06 19.05
CA LEU A 236 8.21 -17.72 17.73
C LEU A 236 9.04 -18.90 17.22
N THR A 237 8.68 -19.46 16.08
CA THR A 237 9.51 -20.39 15.31
C THR A 237 10.89 -19.76 15.09
N ASP A 238 11.97 -20.54 15.02
CA ASP A 238 13.32 -19.98 14.86
C ASP A 238 13.48 -19.12 13.60
N SER A 239 12.72 -19.43 12.54
CA SER A 239 12.57 -18.57 11.37
C SER A 239 12.03 -17.18 11.71
N MET A 240 11.03 -17.06 12.60
CA MET A 240 10.43 -15.76 12.99
C MET A 240 11.38 -14.93 13.87
N LYS A 241 12.21 -15.59 14.71
CA LYS A 241 13.18 -14.91 15.59
C LYS A 241 14.22 -14.07 14.80
N GLN A 242 14.44 -14.39 13.53
CA GLN A 242 15.33 -13.64 12.62
C GLN A 242 14.73 -12.30 12.13
N TYR A 243 13.40 -12.16 12.12
CA TYR A 243 12.71 -10.97 11.58
C TYR A 243 12.17 -10.05 12.67
N VAL A 244 11.73 -10.59 13.80
CA VAL A 244 11.17 -9.82 14.92
C VAL A 244 11.70 -10.39 16.24
N SER A 245 12.36 -9.55 17.05
CA SER A 245 12.78 -9.97 18.38
C SER A 245 11.58 -10.33 19.25
N GLN A 246 11.70 -11.33 20.13
CA GLN A 246 10.62 -11.72 21.05
C GLN A 246 10.12 -10.52 21.89
N ALA A 247 11.02 -9.61 22.26
CA ALA A 247 10.67 -8.37 22.96
C ALA A 247 9.83 -7.43 22.10
N SER A 248 10.22 -7.19 20.84
CA SER A 248 9.48 -6.34 19.89
C SER A 248 8.10 -6.93 19.57
N ALA A 249 8.01 -8.25 19.36
CA ALA A 249 6.74 -8.94 19.15
C ALA A 249 5.80 -8.76 20.36
N ALA A 250 6.31 -8.97 21.58
CA ALA A 250 5.53 -8.82 22.80
C ALA A 250 5.13 -7.36 23.07
N GLN A 251 5.97 -6.37 22.71
CA GLN A 251 5.68 -4.93 22.81
C GLN A 251 4.50 -4.48 21.94
N PHE A 252 4.18 -5.15 20.82
CA PHE A 252 2.97 -4.87 20.04
C PHE A 252 1.79 -5.77 20.43
N LEU A 253 2.04 -7.06 20.66
CA LEU A 253 0.97 -8.04 20.92
C LEU A 253 0.31 -7.84 22.30
N ALA A 254 1.06 -7.51 23.35
CA ALA A 254 0.49 -7.38 24.69
C ALA A 254 -0.43 -6.14 24.85
N PRO A 255 -0.08 -4.92 24.40
CA PRO A 255 -1.02 -3.80 24.38
C PRO A 255 -2.23 -4.05 23.47
N ALA A 256 -2.08 -4.84 22.39
CA ALA A 256 -3.20 -5.17 21.51
C ALA A 256 -4.18 -6.14 22.18
N ALA A 257 -3.68 -7.26 22.71
CA ALA A 257 -4.50 -8.27 23.37
C ALA A 257 -5.33 -7.69 24.54
N VAL A 258 -4.76 -6.78 25.34
CA VAL A 258 -5.51 -6.16 26.45
C VAL A 258 -6.63 -5.22 25.99
N GLN A 259 -6.69 -4.78 24.72
CA GLN A 259 -7.84 -4.02 24.23
C GLN A 259 -9.11 -4.86 24.19
N VAL A 260 -9.01 -6.19 24.05
CA VAL A 260 -10.15 -7.13 24.09
C VAL A 260 -10.93 -6.98 25.40
N VAL A 261 -10.22 -6.97 26.53
CA VAL A 261 -10.79 -6.93 27.90
C VAL A 261 -11.00 -5.49 28.40
N SER A 262 -10.17 -4.54 27.98
CA SER A 262 -10.26 -3.14 28.43
C SER A 262 -11.16 -2.24 27.55
N THR A 263 -11.65 -2.72 26.40
CA THR A 263 -12.66 -2.00 25.59
C THR A 263 -14.04 -1.96 26.27
N PRO A 264 -14.59 -3.07 26.81
CA PRO A 264 -15.84 -3.05 27.57
C PRO A 264 -15.87 -2.02 28.71
N LEU A 265 -14.80 -1.92 29.50
CA LEU A 265 -14.70 -0.94 30.61
C LEU A 265 -14.84 0.51 30.13
N HIS A 266 -14.23 0.85 28.99
CA HIS A 266 -14.32 2.19 28.41
C HIS A 266 -15.71 2.49 27.86
N LEU A 267 -16.32 1.54 27.14
CA LEU A 267 -17.68 1.71 26.61
C LEU A 267 -18.71 1.82 27.74
N LEU A 268 -18.56 1.06 28.82
CA LEU A 268 -19.39 1.17 30.02
C LEU A 268 -19.21 2.53 30.71
N GLY A 269 -17.98 3.01 30.88
CA GLY A 269 -17.71 4.35 31.44
C GLY A 269 -18.30 5.49 30.63
N LEU A 270 -18.32 5.36 29.29
CA LEU A 270 -18.96 6.31 28.38
C LEU A 270 -20.50 6.21 28.40
N ASP A 271 -21.08 5.01 28.44
CA ASP A 271 -22.54 4.81 28.51
C ASP A 271 -23.13 5.29 29.85
N LEU A 272 -22.40 5.12 30.96
CA LEU A 272 -22.76 5.69 32.28
C LEU A 272 -22.87 7.23 32.25
N TYR A 273 -22.01 7.92 31.49
CA TYR A 273 -22.12 9.37 31.29
C TYR A 273 -23.23 9.74 30.29
N ASN A 274 -23.27 9.05 29.14
CA ASN A 274 -24.16 9.38 28.03
C ASN A 274 -25.65 9.05 28.30
N ARG A 275 -25.92 8.05 29.15
CA ARG A 275 -27.24 7.48 29.43
C ARG A 275 -27.38 7.14 30.92
N PRO A 276 -27.48 8.13 31.83
CA PRO A 276 -27.52 7.86 33.27
C PRO A 276 -28.71 6.98 33.71
N GLY A 277 -29.87 7.08 33.04
CA GLY A 277 -31.08 6.30 33.38
C GLY A 277 -31.21 4.91 32.74
N ALA A 278 -30.23 4.41 31.96
CA ALA A 278 -30.35 3.12 31.28
C ALA A 278 -30.22 1.91 32.24
N THR A 279 -31.04 0.88 32.03
CA THR A 279 -30.99 -0.38 32.80
C THR A 279 -29.73 -1.18 32.48
N GLN A 280 -29.27 -2.02 33.41
CA GLN A 280 -28.03 -2.80 33.23
C GLN A 280 -28.03 -3.65 31.95
N ALA A 281 -29.17 -4.25 31.59
CA ALA A 281 -29.32 -5.03 30.36
C ALA A 281 -29.07 -4.19 29.09
N GLU A 282 -29.60 -2.96 29.03
CA GLU A 282 -29.35 -2.04 27.91
C GLU A 282 -27.88 -1.61 27.82
N ARG A 283 -27.20 -1.47 28.96
CA ARG A 283 -25.77 -1.13 28.99
C ARG A 283 -24.94 -2.27 28.40
N VAL A 284 -25.18 -3.50 28.86
CA VAL A 284 -24.52 -4.70 28.33
C VAL A 284 -24.79 -4.84 26.83
N ALA A 285 -26.04 -4.72 26.39
CA ALA A 285 -26.40 -4.80 24.97
C ALA A 285 -25.68 -3.76 24.11
N LYS A 286 -25.60 -2.49 24.56
CA LYS A 286 -24.88 -1.44 23.83
C LYS A 286 -23.36 -1.63 23.87
N VAL A 287 -22.79 -2.06 25.00
CA VAL A 287 -21.36 -2.38 25.10
C VAL A 287 -21.00 -3.52 24.14
N VAL A 288 -21.77 -4.62 24.11
CA VAL A 288 -21.54 -5.74 23.17
C VAL A 288 -21.66 -5.30 21.72
N ARG A 289 -22.68 -4.51 21.37
CA ARG A 289 -22.89 -3.96 20.01
C ARG A 289 -21.73 -3.08 19.55
N ASP A 290 -21.23 -2.20 20.41
CA ASP A 290 -20.18 -1.22 20.07
C ASP A 290 -18.75 -1.77 20.30
N TRP A 291 -18.61 -2.96 20.93
CA TRP A 291 -17.32 -3.54 21.33
C TRP A 291 -16.40 -3.86 20.16
N GLY A 292 -16.84 -4.64 19.18
CA GLY A 292 -15.95 -5.15 18.12
C GLY A 292 -15.29 -4.02 17.31
N THR A 293 -16.08 -3.01 16.92
CA THR A 293 -15.60 -1.85 16.14
C THR A 293 -14.71 -0.93 16.98
N SER A 294 -15.07 -0.68 18.25
CA SER A 294 -14.26 0.14 19.16
C SER A 294 -12.96 -0.56 19.58
N CYS A 295 -12.98 -1.89 19.70
CA CYS A 295 -11.82 -2.70 20.04
C CYS A 295 -10.80 -2.70 18.89
N ALA A 296 -11.26 -2.92 17.64
CA ALA A 296 -10.42 -2.80 16.46
C ALA A 296 -9.81 -1.39 16.32
N ALA A 297 -10.61 -0.33 16.49
CA ALA A 297 -10.10 1.05 16.48
C ALA A 297 -9.03 1.30 17.56
N ARG A 298 -9.23 0.75 18.77
CA ARG A 298 -8.27 0.82 19.88
C ARG A 298 -7.04 -0.08 19.71
N MET A 299 -7.08 -1.10 18.86
CA MET A 299 -5.88 -1.82 18.43
C MET A 299 -5.10 -1.00 17.38
N CYS A 300 -5.78 -0.41 16.40
CA CYS A 300 -5.12 0.39 15.35
C CYS A 300 -4.29 1.57 15.88
N ARG A 301 -4.72 2.24 16.97
CA ARG A 301 -3.97 3.36 17.59
C ARG A 301 -2.63 2.95 18.22
N ILE A 302 -2.37 1.65 18.41
CA ILE A 302 -1.11 1.14 18.98
C ILE A 302 0.04 1.29 17.98
N ILE A 303 -0.22 1.16 16.68
CA ILE A 303 0.82 1.20 15.64
C ILE A 303 1.48 2.60 15.54
N PRO A 304 0.74 3.73 15.49
CA PRO A 304 1.35 5.06 15.60
C PRO A 304 2.07 5.28 16.93
N ALA A 305 1.48 4.86 18.05
CA ALA A 305 2.04 5.09 19.38
C ALA A 305 3.36 4.33 19.62
N PHE A 306 3.33 3.00 19.58
CA PHE A 306 4.47 2.17 19.97
C PHE A 306 5.47 1.97 18.82
N GLY A 307 5.02 2.06 17.56
CA GLY A 307 5.89 2.07 16.39
C GLY A 307 6.48 3.45 16.15
N VAL A 308 5.71 4.30 15.47
CA VAL A 308 6.22 5.58 14.92
C VAL A 308 6.71 6.52 16.03
N GLY A 309 5.91 6.76 17.08
CA GLY A 309 6.29 7.62 18.19
C GLY A 309 7.47 7.09 19.01
N GLY A 310 7.49 5.77 19.28
CA GLY A 310 8.58 5.12 20.01
C GLY A 310 9.93 5.21 19.28
N VAL A 311 9.94 4.98 17.96
CA VAL A 311 11.14 5.10 17.12
C VAL A 311 11.60 6.56 17.05
N VAL A 312 10.74 7.51 16.69
CA VAL A 312 11.12 8.92 16.55
C VAL A 312 11.64 9.51 17.86
N ASN A 313 10.96 9.26 18.98
CA ASN A 313 11.45 9.69 20.30
C ASN A 313 12.85 9.15 20.62
N SER A 314 13.11 7.88 20.32
CA SER A 314 14.41 7.25 20.60
C SER A 314 15.51 7.77 19.67
N THR A 315 15.20 7.95 18.39
CA THR A 315 16.13 8.45 17.38
C THR A 315 16.50 9.92 17.61
N ASP A 316 15.51 10.80 17.80
CA ASP A 316 15.75 12.23 18.02
C ASP A 316 16.50 12.48 19.33
N ARG A 317 16.15 11.75 20.40
CA ARG A 317 16.85 11.83 21.68
C ARG A 317 18.31 11.41 21.53
N ASN A 318 18.58 10.25 20.95
CA ASN A 318 19.95 9.76 20.77
C ASN A 318 20.77 10.68 19.85
N ARG A 319 20.19 11.16 18.74
CA ARG A 319 20.87 12.08 17.81
C ARG A 319 21.21 13.41 18.47
N SER A 320 20.28 13.97 19.26
CA SER A 320 20.48 15.25 19.97
C SER A 320 21.46 15.14 21.14
N LEU A 321 21.55 13.97 21.79
CA LEU A 321 22.53 13.71 22.86
C LEU A 321 23.95 13.40 22.34
N LEU A 322 24.08 12.86 21.11
CA LEU A 322 25.36 12.49 20.51
C LEU A 322 25.99 13.61 19.65
N CYS A 323 25.18 14.38 18.91
CA CYS A 323 25.68 15.32 17.89
C CYS A 323 25.97 16.74 18.43
N GLY A 324 25.38 17.11 19.57
CA GLY A 324 25.44 18.46 20.10
C GLY A 324 24.49 19.45 19.38
N TRP A 325 24.32 20.62 19.97
CA TRP A 325 23.25 21.57 19.61
C TRP A 325 23.54 22.45 18.38
N THR A 326 24.68 22.28 17.73
CA THR A 326 25.11 23.06 16.57
C THR A 326 24.38 22.69 15.27
N CYS A 327 23.90 21.46 15.11
CA CYS A 327 23.32 21.00 13.84
C CYS A 327 21.93 21.55 13.48
N ILE A 328 21.21 22.18 14.42
CA ILE A 328 19.89 22.78 14.11
C ILE A 328 20.02 23.97 13.13
N ALA A 329 21.20 24.60 13.05
CA ALA A 329 21.47 25.66 12.08
C ALA A 329 21.53 25.19 10.62
N CYS A 330 21.78 23.90 10.36
CA CYS A 330 21.99 23.39 8.99
C CYS A 330 20.74 23.47 8.08
N TRP A 331 19.54 23.69 8.63
CA TRP A 331 18.34 23.88 7.79
C TRP A 331 18.39 25.19 6.99
N ASN A 332 19.15 26.20 7.44
CA ASN A 332 19.35 27.46 6.71
C ASN A 332 20.45 27.41 5.64
N CYS A 333 21.24 26.33 5.55
CA CYS A 333 22.32 26.23 4.56
C CYS A 333 21.79 26.05 3.11
N ALA A 334 20.53 25.61 2.96
CA ALA A 334 19.86 25.46 1.68
C ALA A 334 19.32 26.78 1.07
N ARG A 335 19.78 27.95 1.54
CA ARG A 335 19.17 29.26 1.21
C ARG A 335 20.15 30.34 0.73
N VAL A 336 21.36 29.97 0.28
CA VAL A 336 22.38 30.91 -0.22
C VAL A 336 22.97 30.48 -1.57
N THR A 337 22.09 30.30 -2.56
CA THR A 337 22.42 30.39 -4.00
C THR A 337 21.19 30.97 -4.70
N ILE A 338 21.40 31.82 -5.71
CA ILE A 338 20.37 32.66 -6.38
C ILE A 338 19.84 33.78 -5.49
N GLU A 339 20.56 34.92 -5.47
CA GLU A 339 19.94 36.23 -5.78
C GLU A 339 21.02 37.30 -6.01
N LYS A 340 21.18 37.70 -7.29
CA LYS A 340 21.81 38.95 -7.73
C LYS A 340 21.28 39.29 -9.11
N HIS A 341 20.26 40.14 -9.17
CA HIS A 341 20.36 41.50 -9.72
C HIS A 341 18.99 42.20 -9.57
N PRO A 342 18.93 43.47 -9.13
CA PRO A 342 17.68 44.21 -9.00
C PRO A 342 17.40 45.06 -10.25
N GLU A 343 16.13 45.14 -10.64
CA GLU A 343 15.56 46.31 -11.35
C GLU A 343 14.19 46.63 -10.77
N GLU A 344 13.85 47.92 -10.74
CA GLU A 344 12.63 48.45 -10.12
C GLU A 344 11.54 48.70 -11.17
N THR A 345 10.29 48.34 -10.87
CA THR A 345 9.13 49.01 -11.50
C THR A 345 8.00 49.19 -10.50
N THR A 346 7.59 50.44 -10.30
CA THR A 346 6.52 50.84 -9.38
C THR A 346 5.13 50.51 -9.93
N LEU A 347 4.19 50.15 -9.05
CA LEU A 347 2.77 49.93 -9.40
C LEU A 347 1.85 50.70 -8.43
N HIS A 348 0.95 51.51 -8.99
CA HIS A 348 -0.05 52.28 -8.24
C HIS A 348 -1.28 51.42 -7.87
N PRO A 349 -1.94 51.68 -6.72
CA PRO A 349 -3.19 51.01 -6.34
C PRO A 349 -4.43 51.80 -6.78
N PHE A 350 -5.47 51.12 -7.32
CA PHE A 350 -6.89 51.51 -7.37
C PHE A 350 -7.72 50.36 -8.02
N PRO A 351 -9.07 50.32 -7.94
CA PRO A 351 -9.82 49.91 -6.74
C PRO A 351 -10.70 48.66 -6.97
N ALA A 352 -11.38 48.19 -5.92
CA ALA A 352 -12.37 47.11 -6.04
C ALA A 352 -13.74 47.61 -6.56
N PRO A 353 -14.46 46.82 -7.38
CA PRO A 353 -15.85 47.11 -7.75
C PRO A 353 -16.84 46.45 -6.78
N THR A 354 -17.61 47.27 -6.06
CA THR A 354 -18.87 46.85 -5.43
C THR A 354 -20.00 46.83 -6.46
N GLY A 355 -20.81 45.77 -6.48
CA GLY A 355 -22.00 45.67 -7.33
C GLY A 355 -23.08 44.81 -6.66
N THR A 356 -24.28 45.37 -6.53
CA THR A 356 -25.47 44.74 -5.93
C THR A 356 -26.55 44.51 -7.00
N MET A 357 -27.66 43.86 -6.60
CA MET A 357 -28.85 43.53 -7.40
C MET A 357 -28.66 42.33 -8.38
N ASP A 358 -29.66 41.51 -8.67
CA ASP A 358 -31.01 41.44 -8.08
C ASP A 358 -31.53 39.98 -7.96
N SER A 359 -32.68 39.83 -7.30
CA SER A 359 -33.41 38.58 -7.11
C SER A 359 -34.67 38.52 -7.96
N LYS A 360 -34.87 37.41 -8.70
CA LYS A 360 -36.16 36.75 -9.05
C LYS A 360 -35.99 35.72 -10.17
N ASN A 361 -36.04 34.42 -9.81
CA ASN A 361 -37.14 33.52 -10.19
C ASN A 361 -36.79 32.08 -9.83
N LYS A 362 -37.53 31.52 -8.86
CA LYS A 362 -37.81 30.09 -8.82
C LYS A 362 -39.14 29.87 -9.56
N GLN A 363 -39.21 28.88 -10.42
CA GLN A 363 -40.48 28.19 -10.68
C GLN A 363 -40.45 26.88 -9.90
N GLU A 364 -41.35 26.77 -8.94
CA GLU A 364 -41.59 25.54 -8.19
C GLU A 364 -42.70 24.77 -8.91
N VAL A 365 -42.44 23.50 -9.25
CA VAL A 365 -43.47 22.57 -9.73
C VAL A 365 -43.79 21.63 -8.59
N ASN A 366 -44.84 21.97 -7.84
CA ASN A 366 -45.40 21.06 -6.84
C ASN A 366 -46.15 19.95 -7.56
N VAL A 367 -45.76 18.69 -7.34
CA VAL A 367 -46.61 17.54 -7.62
C VAL A 367 -47.44 17.30 -6.36
N ALA A 368 -48.76 17.41 -6.48
CA ALA A 368 -49.68 17.23 -5.37
C ALA A 368 -49.89 15.74 -5.05
N ASP A 369 -50.18 15.47 -3.77
CA ASP A 369 -50.57 14.14 -3.30
C ASP A 369 -52.02 13.82 -3.72
N SER A 370 -52.26 12.61 -4.23
CA SER A 370 -53.62 12.11 -4.48
C SER A 370 -53.65 10.58 -4.38
N SER A 371 -54.03 10.09 -3.20
CA SER A 371 -54.15 8.66 -2.92
C SER A 371 -55.53 8.13 -3.29
N GLU A 372 -55.60 7.17 -4.21
CA GLU A 372 -56.80 6.34 -4.39
C GLU A 372 -56.43 4.89 -4.73
N TYR A 373 -57.32 3.94 -4.39
CA TYR A 373 -57.01 2.51 -4.28
C TYR A 373 -57.51 1.76 -5.52
N GLY A 374 -56.62 1.10 -6.27
CA GLY A 374 -57.00 0.32 -7.47
C GLY A 374 -55.96 -0.74 -7.87
N THR A 375 -56.41 -1.97 -8.10
CA THR A 375 -55.55 -3.11 -8.45
C THR A 375 -55.35 -3.28 -9.95
N SER A 376 -54.09 -3.32 -10.43
CA SER A 376 -53.54 -4.33 -11.37
C SER A 376 -52.13 -3.92 -11.85
N GLY A 377 -51.35 -4.86 -12.38
CA GLY A 377 -50.15 -4.59 -13.18
C GLY A 377 -48.84 -4.35 -12.42
N LYS A 378 -47.91 -5.33 -12.48
CA LYS A 378 -46.49 -5.08 -12.22
C LYS A 378 -45.78 -4.70 -13.52
N GLU A 379 -45.96 -3.45 -13.97
CA GLU A 379 -44.98 -2.87 -14.89
C GLU A 379 -43.74 -2.47 -14.10
N ALA A 380 -42.59 -3.05 -14.47
CA ALA A 380 -41.32 -2.69 -13.88
C ALA A 380 -40.84 -1.38 -14.50
N ASN A 381 -40.67 -0.33 -13.68
CA ASN A 381 -39.88 0.82 -14.05
C ASN A 381 -38.41 0.39 -14.23
N LEU A 382 -38.08 -0.05 -15.44
CA LEU A 382 -36.72 -0.38 -15.88
C LEU A 382 -35.84 0.87 -15.74
N ASP A 383 -34.66 0.72 -15.15
CA ASP A 383 -33.75 1.85 -14.97
C ASP A 383 -33.23 2.38 -16.32
N ALA A 384 -32.88 3.68 -16.39
CA ALA A 384 -32.48 4.30 -17.64
C ALA A 384 -31.19 3.71 -18.25
N ASP A 385 -30.25 3.22 -17.43
CA ASP A 385 -29.09 2.48 -17.94
C ASP A 385 -29.49 1.05 -18.38
N GLU A 386 -30.50 0.43 -17.75
CA GLU A 386 -30.98 -0.93 -18.06
C GLU A 386 -31.78 -0.93 -19.38
N LEU A 387 -32.65 0.05 -19.59
CA LEU A 387 -33.29 0.34 -20.88
C LEU A 387 -32.24 0.55 -21.98
N ARG A 388 -31.17 1.31 -21.68
CA ARG A 388 -30.09 1.55 -22.66
C ARG A 388 -29.25 0.30 -22.94
N LEU A 389 -29.10 -0.62 -21.98
CA LEU A 389 -28.45 -1.91 -22.19
C LEU A 389 -29.33 -2.84 -23.06
N ALA A 390 -30.64 -2.85 -22.81
CA ALA A 390 -31.61 -3.58 -23.64
C ALA A 390 -31.68 -3.06 -25.08
N GLN A 391 -31.55 -1.74 -25.27
CA GLN A 391 -31.37 -1.08 -26.59
C GLN A 391 -30.06 -1.46 -27.32
N MET A 392 -29.16 -2.20 -26.68
CA MET A 392 -27.93 -2.75 -27.28
C MET A 392 -27.94 -4.30 -27.27
N GLY A 393 -29.13 -4.91 -27.25
CA GLY A 393 -29.32 -6.36 -27.34
C GLY A 393 -28.99 -7.17 -26.08
N HIS A 394 -28.62 -6.52 -24.96
CA HIS A 394 -28.18 -7.20 -23.74
C HIS A 394 -29.19 -7.05 -22.59
N LYS A 395 -29.44 -8.14 -21.89
CA LYS A 395 -30.18 -8.13 -20.62
C LYS A 395 -29.19 -7.94 -19.46
N GLN A 396 -29.52 -7.08 -18.49
CA GLN A 396 -28.68 -6.93 -17.29
C GLN A 396 -28.77 -8.20 -16.42
N GLU A 397 -27.71 -9.02 -16.42
CA GLU A 397 -27.62 -10.21 -15.56
C GLU A 397 -26.87 -9.96 -14.24
N LEU A 398 -26.24 -8.78 -14.13
CA LEU A 398 -25.33 -8.42 -13.05
C LEU A 398 -25.90 -7.31 -12.16
N THR A 399 -25.42 -7.23 -10.92
CA THR A 399 -25.93 -6.29 -9.91
C THR A 399 -24.98 -5.13 -9.70
N ARG A 400 -25.46 -3.89 -9.81
CA ARG A 400 -24.62 -2.69 -9.70
C ARG A 400 -24.23 -2.42 -8.25
N HIS A 401 -22.99 -2.75 -7.88
CA HIS A 401 -22.43 -2.55 -6.54
C HIS A 401 -21.19 -1.63 -6.52
N PHE A 402 -20.69 -1.18 -7.68
CA PHE A 402 -19.56 -0.26 -7.74
C PHE A 402 -19.95 1.21 -7.48
N SER A 403 -19.17 1.87 -6.63
CA SER A 403 -19.22 3.33 -6.44
C SER A 403 -18.11 4.02 -7.24
N ILE A 404 -18.28 5.31 -7.60
CA ILE A 404 -17.28 6.07 -8.39
C ILE A 404 -15.86 5.98 -7.79
N MET A 405 -15.72 6.05 -6.47
CA MET A 405 -14.43 5.90 -5.79
C MET A 405 -13.81 4.50 -5.96
N SER A 406 -14.66 3.46 -6.03
CA SER A 406 -14.22 2.09 -6.30
C SER A 406 -13.92 1.83 -7.78
N LEU A 407 -14.50 2.60 -8.70
CA LEU A 407 -14.22 2.53 -10.14
C LEU A 407 -12.88 3.20 -10.47
N ILE A 408 -12.63 4.39 -9.89
CA ILE A 408 -11.31 5.04 -9.93
C ILE A 408 -10.28 4.13 -9.26
N GLY A 409 -10.65 3.46 -8.16
CA GLY A 409 -9.84 2.42 -7.53
C GLY A 409 -9.48 1.28 -8.47
N LEU A 410 -10.47 0.64 -9.11
CA LEU A 410 -10.24 -0.45 -10.08
C LEU A 410 -9.35 0.00 -11.24
N ALA A 411 -9.61 1.18 -11.81
CA ALA A 411 -8.81 1.71 -12.91
C ALA A 411 -7.36 1.99 -12.46
N SER A 412 -7.16 2.52 -11.24
CA SER A 412 -5.84 2.82 -10.67
C SER A 412 -5.07 1.60 -10.15
N THR A 413 -5.74 0.50 -9.80
CA THR A 413 -5.10 -0.79 -9.51
C THR A 413 -4.76 -1.56 -10.78
N THR A 414 -5.58 -1.42 -11.81
CA THR A 414 -5.39 -2.04 -13.12
C THR A 414 -4.25 -1.37 -13.91
N THR A 415 -4.21 -0.04 -13.92
CA THR A 415 -3.13 0.75 -14.52
C THR A 415 -1.97 0.79 -13.54
N ILE A 416 -1.03 -0.15 -13.68
CA ILE A 416 0.04 -0.47 -12.70
C ILE A 416 1.08 0.66 -12.61
N SER A 417 0.67 1.82 -12.09
CA SER A 417 1.26 3.12 -12.45
C SER A 417 2.70 3.31 -11.96
N TRP A 418 2.92 3.85 -10.76
CA TRP A 418 4.28 4.01 -10.22
C TRP A 418 4.91 2.66 -9.81
N THR A 419 4.07 1.70 -9.40
CA THR A 419 4.49 0.33 -9.03
C THR A 419 5.04 -0.45 -10.22
N GLY A 420 4.38 -0.40 -11.38
CA GLY A 420 4.86 -1.08 -12.59
C GLY A 420 6.17 -0.48 -13.08
N LEU A 421 6.25 0.85 -13.13
CA LEU A 421 7.44 1.57 -13.59
C LEU A 421 8.69 1.17 -12.80
N GLY A 422 8.58 1.10 -11.47
CA GLY A 422 9.68 0.66 -10.62
C GLY A 422 10.08 -0.80 -10.85
N LEU A 423 9.12 -1.70 -11.08
CA LEU A 423 9.37 -3.13 -11.23
C LEU A 423 9.92 -3.51 -12.61
N GLY A 424 9.45 -2.84 -13.67
CA GLY A 424 9.92 -3.04 -15.03
C GLY A 424 11.25 -2.36 -15.36
N LEU A 425 11.86 -1.62 -14.41
CA LEU A 425 13.16 -0.94 -14.56
C LEU A 425 14.26 -1.83 -15.17
N VAL A 426 14.22 -3.15 -14.94
CA VAL A 426 15.13 -4.14 -15.53
C VAL A 426 15.22 -4.06 -17.07
N THR A 427 14.18 -3.57 -17.73
CA THR A 427 14.13 -3.40 -19.20
C THR A 427 14.64 -2.04 -19.68
N GLU A 428 14.62 -0.99 -18.84
CA GLU A 428 15.04 0.37 -19.21
C GLU A 428 16.46 0.74 -18.74
N ILE A 429 16.93 0.17 -17.63
CA ILE A 429 18.25 0.46 -17.03
C ILE A 429 19.40 0.28 -18.04
N ASN A 430 19.29 -0.74 -18.90
CA ASN A 430 20.26 -1.01 -19.96
C ASN A 430 19.89 -0.36 -21.31
N ALA A 431 18.67 0.14 -21.47
CA ALA A 431 18.05 0.56 -22.74
C ALA A 431 17.89 2.09 -22.86
N GLY A 432 18.87 2.82 -22.32
CA GLY A 432 18.99 4.28 -22.41
C GLY A 432 19.31 4.94 -21.06
N GLY A 433 19.14 4.24 -19.93
CA GLY A 433 19.57 4.70 -18.61
C GLY A 433 18.60 5.70 -17.95
N PRO A 434 19.06 6.53 -16.98
CA PRO A 434 18.21 7.43 -16.20
C PRO A 434 17.36 8.38 -17.05
N GLY A 435 17.97 8.98 -18.09
CA GLY A 435 17.26 9.87 -19.01
C GLY A 435 16.15 9.16 -19.79
N ALA A 436 16.37 7.90 -20.21
CA ALA A 436 15.36 7.12 -20.92
C ALA A 436 14.17 6.75 -20.04
N VAL A 437 14.41 6.34 -18.79
CA VAL A 437 13.36 6.05 -17.80
C VAL A 437 12.42 7.26 -17.62
N ILE A 438 12.98 8.47 -17.50
CA ILE A 438 12.18 9.70 -17.28
C ILE A 438 11.48 10.17 -18.57
N TYR A 439 12.23 10.37 -19.65
CA TYR A 439 11.66 10.91 -20.90
C TYR A 439 10.80 9.89 -21.65
N GLY A 440 11.09 8.59 -21.52
CA GLY A 440 10.28 7.50 -22.05
C GLY A 440 8.93 7.42 -21.36
N PHE A 441 8.87 7.55 -20.03
CA PHE A 441 7.60 7.66 -19.32
C PHE A 441 6.78 8.87 -19.75
N ILE A 442 7.40 10.06 -19.86
CA ILE A 442 6.70 11.28 -20.31
C ILE A 442 6.13 11.11 -21.73
N LEU A 443 6.94 10.59 -22.66
CA LEU A 443 6.54 10.35 -24.04
C LEU A 443 5.37 9.35 -24.13
N VAL A 444 5.50 8.20 -23.47
CA VAL A 444 4.45 7.17 -23.48
C VAL A 444 3.19 7.66 -22.75
N TRP A 445 3.31 8.44 -21.68
CA TRP A 445 2.13 9.04 -21.04
C TRP A 445 1.35 9.97 -21.96
N ILE A 446 2.04 10.85 -22.71
CA ILE A 446 1.39 11.72 -23.71
C ILE A 446 0.65 10.88 -24.75
N LEU A 447 1.26 9.80 -25.23
CA LEU A 447 0.69 8.92 -26.25
C LEU A 447 -0.49 8.07 -25.70
N GLN A 448 -0.40 7.62 -24.44
CA GLN A 448 -1.48 6.96 -23.73
C GLN A 448 -2.65 7.90 -23.37
N CYS A 449 -2.43 9.21 -23.28
CA CYS A 449 -3.51 10.19 -23.18
C CYS A 449 -4.34 10.29 -24.47
N PHE A 450 -3.73 10.17 -25.66
CA PHE A 450 -4.48 10.07 -26.92
C PHE A 450 -5.28 8.76 -26.98
N LEU A 451 -4.68 7.62 -26.61
CA LEU A 451 -5.38 6.34 -26.52
C LEU A 451 -6.54 6.38 -25.51
N GLY A 452 -6.30 6.88 -24.30
CA GLY A 452 -7.31 7.02 -23.26
C GLY A 452 -8.49 7.90 -23.68
N ALA A 453 -8.23 8.99 -24.42
CA ALA A 453 -9.27 9.84 -24.98
C ALA A 453 -10.11 9.11 -26.06
N SER A 454 -9.48 8.32 -26.93
CA SER A 454 -10.20 7.43 -27.88
C SER A 454 -11.09 6.42 -27.14
N LEU A 455 -10.54 5.69 -26.16
CA LEU A 455 -11.26 4.65 -25.39
C LEU A 455 -12.42 5.26 -24.57
N ALA A 456 -12.21 6.42 -23.97
CA ALA A 456 -13.23 7.17 -23.22
C ALA A 456 -14.45 7.53 -24.09
N GLU A 457 -14.25 7.92 -25.35
CA GLU A 457 -15.35 8.24 -26.27
C GLU A 457 -16.12 6.99 -26.74
N PHE A 458 -15.40 5.88 -26.94
CA PHE A 458 -16.01 4.59 -27.26
C PHE A 458 -16.92 4.07 -26.13
N VAL A 459 -16.41 4.00 -24.89
CA VAL A 459 -17.23 3.54 -23.75
C VAL A 459 -18.36 4.52 -23.40
N SER A 460 -18.20 5.82 -23.70
CA SER A 460 -19.29 6.79 -23.54
C SER A 460 -20.42 6.59 -24.56
N SER A 461 -20.08 6.16 -25.77
CA SER A 461 -21.05 5.80 -26.81
C SER A 461 -21.74 4.47 -26.49
N PHE A 462 -20.94 3.44 -26.20
CA PHE A 462 -21.32 2.03 -26.10
C PHE A 462 -20.86 1.40 -24.76
N PRO A 463 -21.58 1.65 -23.65
CA PRO A 463 -21.16 1.26 -22.31
C PRO A 463 -21.47 -0.21 -21.96
N VAL A 464 -20.97 -1.17 -22.74
CA VAL A 464 -21.24 -2.62 -22.59
C VAL A 464 -20.01 -3.40 -22.07
N GLU A 465 -20.24 -4.46 -21.29
CA GLU A 465 -19.17 -5.24 -20.63
C GLU A 465 -18.28 -6.01 -21.62
N GLY A 466 -18.75 -6.23 -22.85
CA GLY A 466 -17.93 -6.76 -23.96
C GLY A 466 -16.95 -5.74 -24.58
N GLY A 467 -17.06 -4.45 -24.24
CA GLY A 467 -16.14 -3.39 -24.66
C GLY A 467 -15.83 -3.41 -26.16
N MET A 468 -14.53 -3.44 -26.48
CA MET A 468 -13.98 -3.28 -27.83
C MET A 468 -14.62 -4.15 -28.92
N TYR A 469 -14.95 -5.43 -28.63
CA TYR A 469 -15.48 -6.32 -29.67
C TYR A 469 -16.94 -6.00 -30.03
N HIS A 470 -17.69 -5.41 -29.08
CA HIS A 470 -19.04 -4.91 -29.35
C HIS A 470 -18.99 -3.49 -29.96
N TRP A 471 -18.01 -2.65 -29.57
CA TRP A 471 -17.78 -1.35 -30.23
C TRP A 471 -17.54 -1.52 -31.74
N ILE A 472 -16.64 -2.43 -32.13
CA ILE A 472 -16.41 -2.74 -33.54
C ILE A 472 -17.63 -3.40 -34.20
N ALA A 473 -18.46 -4.14 -33.46
CA ALA A 473 -19.72 -4.68 -33.99
C ALA A 473 -20.69 -3.55 -34.40
N ALA A 474 -20.78 -2.49 -33.59
CA ALA A 474 -21.61 -1.31 -33.87
C ALA A 474 -21.05 -0.41 -34.99
N ILE A 475 -19.72 -0.22 -35.09
CA ILE A 475 -19.13 0.74 -36.04
C ILE A 475 -18.64 0.16 -37.37
N ALA A 476 -18.49 -1.16 -37.50
CA ALA A 476 -17.88 -1.78 -38.69
C ALA A 476 -18.86 -1.92 -39.87
N PRO A 477 -18.39 -1.79 -41.13
CA PRO A 477 -19.21 -2.08 -42.30
C PRO A 477 -19.71 -3.54 -42.30
N ARG A 478 -21.02 -3.75 -42.53
CA ARG A 478 -21.74 -5.04 -42.43
C ARG A 478 -21.06 -6.28 -43.05
N LYS A 479 -20.18 -6.10 -44.05
CA LYS A 479 -19.42 -7.20 -44.69
C LYS A 479 -18.21 -7.68 -43.86
N ALA A 480 -17.65 -6.83 -42.99
CA ALA A 480 -16.45 -7.09 -42.19
C ALA A 480 -16.73 -7.25 -40.69
N THR A 481 -17.89 -6.79 -40.21
CA THR A 481 -18.29 -6.74 -38.79
C THR A 481 -17.99 -8.03 -38.02
N GLY A 482 -18.45 -9.19 -38.52
CA GLY A 482 -18.24 -10.48 -37.85
C GLY A 482 -16.77 -10.89 -37.74
N VAL A 483 -15.95 -10.61 -38.76
CA VAL A 483 -14.50 -10.89 -38.75
C VAL A 483 -13.80 -10.01 -37.73
N LEU A 484 -13.99 -8.68 -37.84
CA LEU A 484 -13.28 -7.71 -37.03
C LEU A 484 -13.66 -7.82 -35.55
N SER A 485 -14.94 -8.04 -35.25
CA SER A 485 -15.43 -8.30 -33.89
C SER A 485 -14.85 -9.58 -33.29
N PHE A 486 -14.81 -10.69 -34.04
CA PHE A 486 -14.23 -11.94 -33.56
C PHE A 486 -12.75 -11.80 -33.20
N TYR A 487 -11.93 -11.22 -34.09
CA TYR A 487 -10.50 -11.02 -33.79
C TYR A 487 -10.30 -10.03 -32.64
N THR A 488 -11.05 -8.92 -32.62
CA THR A 488 -10.98 -7.94 -31.51
C THR A 488 -11.31 -8.59 -30.17
N GLY A 489 -12.38 -9.39 -30.09
CA GLY A 489 -12.78 -10.06 -28.84
C GLY A 489 -11.79 -11.11 -28.38
N TRP A 490 -11.24 -11.92 -29.30
CA TRP A 490 -10.17 -12.85 -28.97
C TRP A 490 -8.87 -12.16 -28.56
N PHE A 491 -8.50 -11.03 -29.18
CA PHE A 491 -7.37 -10.22 -28.73
C PHE A 491 -7.63 -9.62 -27.35
N THR A 492 -8.83 -9.11 -27.04
CA THR A 492 -9.16 -8.65 -25.68
C THR A 492 -9.06 -9.79 -24.67
N VAL A 493 -9.72 -10.94 -24.90
CA VAL A 493 -9.67 -12.10 -24.00
C VAL A 493 -8.22 -12.57 -23.77
N ALA A 494 -7.44 -12.76 -24.84
CA ALA A 494 -6.06 -13.21 -24.72
C ALA A 494 -5.17 -12.17 -24.05
N GLY A 495 -5.26 -10.90 -24.47
CA GLY A 495 -4.48 -9.79 -23.93
C GLY A 495 -4.70 -9.60 -22.43
N TRP A 496 -5.94 -9.74 -21.94
CA TRP A 496 -6.26 -9.66 -20.52
C TRP A 496 -5.75 -10.87 -19.71
N ILE A 497 -5.84 -12.08 -20.26
CA ILE A 497 -5.26 -13.28 -19.64
C ILE A 497 -3.73 -13.16 -19.56
N PHE A 498 -3.06 -12.69 -20.62
CA PHE A 498 -1.61 -12.48 -20.62
C PHE A 498 -1.18 -11.37 -19.65
N THR A 499 -1.87 -10.22 -19.60
CA THR A 499 -1.62 -9.16 -18.60
C THR A 499 -1.75 -9.70 -17.18
N THR A 500 -2.80 -10.47 -16.91
CA THR A 500 -3.06 -11.00 -15.56
C THR A 500 -2.05 -12.06 -15.15
N ALA A 501 -1.65 -12.94 -16.07
CA ALA A 501 -0.57 -13.91 -15.86
C ALA A 501 0.77 -13.20 -15.60
N SER A 502 1.15 -12.21 -16.42
CA SER A 502 2.41 -11.49 -16.23
C SER A 502 2.45 -10.68 -14.93
N THR A 503 1.32 -10.08 -14.54
CA THR A 503 1.18 -9.37 -13.25
C THR A 503 1.31 -10.32 -12.06
N ASN A 504 0.72 -11.52 -12.13
CA ASN A 504 0.86 -12.51 -11.07
C ASN A 504 2.31 -13.07 -10.97
N LEU A 505 3.08 -13.11 -12.06
CA LEU A 505 4.52 -13.39 -11.98
C LEU A 505 5.27 -12.27 -11.27
N ILE A 506 5.04 -11.00 -11.63
CA ILE A 506 5.68 -9.87 -10.95
C ILE A 506 5.37 -9.90 -9.44
N TYR A 507 4.15 -10.24 -9.05
CA TYR A 507 3.73 -10.40 -7.66
C TYR A 507 4.45 -11.56 -6.94
N ALA A 508 4.69 -12.69 -7.64
CA ALA A 508 5.47 -13.82 -7.14
C ALA A 508 6.98 -13.52 -7.03
N GLN A 509 7.56 -12.87 -8.03
CA GLN A 509 8.97 -12.45 -8.05
C GLN A 509 9.28 -11.47 -6.91
N ASN A 510 8.38 -10.53 -6.61
CA ASN A 510 8.54 -9.63 -5.47
C ASN A 510 8.54 -10.38 -4.12
N LEU A 511 7.72 -11.44 -3.97
CA LEU A 511 7.76 -12.26 -2.76
C LEU A 511 9.10 -13.01 -2.64
N MET A 512 9.61 -13.57 -3.74
CA MET A 512 10.93 -14.23 -3.76
C MET A 512 12.08 -13.25 -3.48
N ALA A 513 12.04 -12.03 -4.03
CA ALA A 513 13.02 -10.98 -3.77
C ALA A 513 13.08 -10.58 -2.29
N MET A 514 11.92 -10.48 -1.61
CA MET A 514 11.86 -10.23 -0.16
C MET A 514 12.49 -11.35 0.68
N ILE A 515 12.39 -12.60 0.24
CA ILE A 515 13.04 -13.75 0.91
C ILE A 515 14.56 -13.70 0.69
N ALA A 516 15.01 -13.39 -0.54
CA ALA A 516 16.42 -13.30 -0.90
C ALA A 516 17.18 -12.15 -0.21
N LEU A 517 16.49 -11.08 0.23
CA LEU A 517 17.09 -10.02 1.07
C LEU A 517 17.68 -10.57 2.38
N TYR A 518 17.10 -11.63 2.94
CA TYR A 518 17.55 -12.24 4.20
C TYR A 518 18.40 -13.48 3.97
N HIS A 519 17.99 -14.38 3.08
CA HIS A 519 18.71 -15.59 2.74
C HIS A 519 19.71 -15.33 1.60
N THR A 520 20.89 -14.79 1.91
CA THR A 520 21.93 -14.41 0.93
C THR A 520 22.47 -15.53 0.07
N ASP A 521 22.29 -16.76 0.53
CA ASP A 521 22.84 -17.98 -0.06
C ASP A 521 21.76 -18.74 -0.86
N LEU A 522 20.51 -18.26 -0.81
CA LEU A 522 19.38 -18.78 -1.58
C LEU A 522 19.41 -18.20 -3.00
N THR A 523 19.88 -18.99 -3.96
CA THR A 523 19.63 -18.73 -5.37
C THR A 523 18.15 -18.92 -5.67
N ILE A 524 17.47 -17.86 -6.12
CA ILE A 524 16.05 -17.95 -6.50
C ILE A 524 15.93 -18.87 -7.72
N THR A 525 15.30 -20.02 -7.55
CA THR A 525 15.09 -20.98 -8.64
C THR A 525 13.73 -20.80 -9.31
N THR A 526 13.67 -21.21 -10.57
CA THR A 526 12.46 -21.14 -11.41
C THR A 526 11.26 -21.84 -10.77
N TRP A 527 11.46 -23.01 -10.15
CA TRP A 527 10.39 -23.80 -9.56
C TRP A 527 9.84 -23.18 -8.26
N GLN A 528 10.67 -22.53 -7.44
CA GLN A 528 10.20 -21.83 -6.23
C GLN A 528 9.25 -20.69 -6.60
N THR A 529 9.65 -19.89 -7.59
CA THR A 529 8.83 -18.78 -8.10
C THR A 529 7.52 -19.30 -8.73
N PHE A 530 7.56 -20.44 -9.42
CA PHE A 530 6.37 -21.11 -9.95
C PHE A 530 5.40 -21.59 -8.84
N VAL A 531 5.90 -22.22 -7.77
CA VAL A 531 5.03 -22.66 -6.66
C VAL A 531 4.37 -21.46 -5.99
N VAL A 532 5.12 -20.37 -5.77
CA VAL A 532 4.56 -19.10 -5.29
C VAL A 532 3.52 -18.54 -6.26
N TYR A 533 3.81 -18.49 -7.56
CA TYR A 533 2.90 -18.04 -8.60
C TYR A 533 1.55 -18.78 -8.55
N GLN A 534 1.56 -20.11 -8.43
CA GLN A 534 0.32 -20.89 -8.38
C GLN A 534 -0.44 -20.65 -7.07
N GLY A 535 0.26 -20.54 -5.94
CA GLY A 535 -0.36 -20.18 -4.65
C GLY A 535 -1.04 -18.80 -4.69
N LEU A 536 -0.39 -17.80 -5.28
CA LEU A 536 -0.93 -16.45 -5.43
C LEU A 536 -2.06 -16.39 -6.47
N ASN A 537 -1.98 -17.15 -7.57
CA ASN A 537 -3.05 -17.30 -8.56
C ASN A 537 -4.33 -17.85 -7.91
N LEU A 538 -4.22 -18.93 -7.13
CA LEU A 538 -5.36 -19.54 -6.41
C LEU A 538 -5.91 -18.63 -5.31
N LEU A 539 -5.05 -17.93 -4.56
CA LEU A 539 -5.46 -16.98 -3.53
C LEU A 539 -6.25 -15.82 -4.11
N THR A 540 -5.73 -15.17 -5.16
CA THR A 540 -6.36 -14.03 -5.83
C THR A 540 -7.65 -14.46 -6.53
N ALA A 541 -7.65 -15.63 -7.20
CA ALA A 541 -8.85 -16.16 -7.84
C ALA A 541 -9.94 -16.51 -6.80
N GLY A 542 -9.56 -17.01 -5.62
CA GLY A 542 -10.48 -17.21 -4.50
C GLY A 542 -11.12 -15.92 -3.99
N ILE A 543 -10.33 -14.83 -3.91
CA ILE A 543 -10.85 -13.49 -3.57
C ILE A 543 -11.86 -13.02 -4.63
N VAL A 544 -11.61 -13.26 -5.91
CA VAL A 544 -12.58 -12.93 -6.97
C VAL A 544 -13.84 -13.81 -6.84
N MET A 545 -13.70 -15.13 -6.87
CA MET A 545 -14.82 -16.09 -6.91
C MET A 545 -15.76 -16.05 -5.70
N PHE A 546 -15.22 -15.78 -4.49
CA PHE A 546 -16.00 -15.82 -3.25
C PHE A 546 -16.16 -14.44 -2.59
N GLY A 547 -15.29 -13.49 -2.92
CA GLY A 547 -15.21 -12.17 -2.29
C GLY A 547 -15.94 -11.05 -3.03
N ASN A 548 -16.86 -11.33 -3.97
CA ASN A 548 -17.49 -10.31 -4.83
C ASN A 548 -18.07 -9.10 -4.06
N ARG A 549 -18.67 -9.32 -2.88
CA ARG A 549 -19.17 -8.24 -1.99
C ARG A 549 -18.07 -7.36 -1.35
N ILE A 550 -16.84 -7.86 -1.29
CA ILE A 550 -15.67 -7.26 -0.65
C ILE A 550 -14.82 -6.50 -1.69
N ILE A 551 -14.84 -6.91 -2.97
CA ILE A 551 -14.11 -6.27 -4.08
C ILE A 551 -14.27 -4.74 -4.11
N PRO A 552 -15.48 -4.14 -4.02
CA PRO A 552 -15.61 -2.68 -4.00
C PRO A 552 -14.95 -2.00 -2.79
N GLY A 553 -14.82 -2.74 -1.68
CA GLY A 553 -14.06 -2.32 -0.50
C GLY A 553 -12.55 -2.41 -0.72
N ILE A 554 -12.05 -3.49 -1.33
CA ILE A 554 -10.64 -3.69 -1.69
C ILE A 554 -10.17 -2.60 -2.66
N ASN A 555 -10.93 -2.31 -3.71
CA ASN A 555 -10.56 -1.31 -4.71
C ASN A 555 -10.56 0.10 -4.11
N ARG A 556 -11.52 0.41 -3.24
CA ARG A 556 -11.53 1.68 -2.48
C ARG A 556 -10.36 1.78 -1.50
N PHE A 557 -10.03 0.72 -0.77
CA PHE A 557 -8.85 0.67 0.10
C PHE A 557 -7.57 0.90 -0.72
N SER A 558 -7.43 0.16 -1.82
CA SER A 558 -6.22 0.17 -2.64
C SER A 558 -5.96 1.54 -3.28
N LEU A 559 -7.00 2.27 -3.69
CA LEU A 559 -6.85 3.65 -4.18
C LEU A 559 -6.11 4.55 -3.17
N PHE A 560 -6.52 4.54 -1.90
CA PHE A 560 -5.84 5.32 -0.86
C PHE A 560 -4.48 4.70 -0.48
N TYR A 561 -4.39 3.37 -0.43
CA TYR A 561 -3.16 2.66 -0.10
C TYR A 561 -2.06 2.95 -1.12
N LEU A 562 -2.36 2.95 -2.43
CA LEU A 562 -1.42 3.26 -3.51
C LEU A 562 -0.83 4.68 -3.38
N GLN A 563 -1.62 5.67 -2.95
CA GLN A 563 -1.12 7.03 -2.75
C GLN A 563 -0.25 7.15 -1.49
N VAL A 564 -0.63 6.49 -0.39
CA VAL A 564 0.17 6.48 0.85
C VAL A 564 1.46 5.69 0.66
N ALA A 565 1.41 4.54 -0.03
CA ALA A 565 2.57 3.72 -0.38
C ALA A 565 3.56 4.49 -1.28
N PHE A 566 3.05 5.18 -2.32
CA PHE A 566 3.85 6.10 -3.14
C PHE A 566 4.57 7.15 -2.29
N LEU A 567 3.83 7.89 -1.44
CA LEU A 567 4.40 8.95 -0.62
C LEU A 567 5.44 8.40 0.38
N VAL A 568 5.13 7.29 1.06
CA VAL A 568 6.06 6.66 2.02
C VAL A 568 7.33 6.19 1.30
N ILE A 569 7.22 5.44 0.20
CA ILE A 569 8.40 4.91 -0.50
C ILE A 569 9.22 6.05 -1.11
N MET A 570 8.58 7.02 -1.78
CA MET A 570 9.27 8.18 -2.35
C MET A 570 10.03 8.98 -1.29
N ILE A 571 9.38 9.31 -0.17
CA ILE A 571 10.00 10.08 0.93
C ILE A 571 11.10 9.27 1.61
N THR A 572 10.86 7.99 1.93
CA THR A 572 11.88 7.16 2.59
C THR A 572 13.10 6.93 1.70
N VAL A 573 12.93 6.62 0.41
CA VAL A 573 14.06 6.44 -0.52
C VAL A 573 14.84 7.76 -0.66
N ALA A 574 14.16 8.88 -0.91
CA ALA A 574 14.82 10.18 -1.06
C ALA A 574 15.50 10.69 0.24
N ALA A 575 14.95 10.39 1.42
CA ALA A 575 15.49 10.86 2.70
C ALA A 575 16.51 9.92 3.37
N ALA A 576 16.52 8.62 3.01
CA ALA A 576 17.49 7.65 3.52
C ALA A 576 18.76 7.55 2.67
N ALA A 577 18.68 7.89 1.37
CA ALA A 577 19.78 7.80 0.42
C ALA A 577 21.06 8.47 0.97
N PRO A 578 22.19 7.74 1.10
CA PRO A 578 23.44 8.29 1.64
C PRO A 578 24.01 9.48 0.83
N SER A 579 23.74 9.48 -0.47
CA SER A 579 24.06 10.57 -1.38
C SER A 579 23.00 10.70 -2.47
N HIS A 580 22.84 11.89 -3.04
CA HIS A 580 22.01 12.11 -4.22
C HIS A 580 22.87 12.29 -5.46
N ARG A 581 22.41 11.72 -6.57
CA ARG A 581 23.02 11.91 -7.89
C ARG A 581 22.80 13.34 -8.39
N ASP A 582 23.67 13.81 -9.27
CA ASP A 582 23.56 15.15 -9.84
C ASP A 582 22.53 15.21 -10.98
N ALA A 583 22.09 16.42 -11.32
CA ALA A 583 21.09 16.61 -12.38
C ALA A 583 21.58 16.22 -13.79
N THR A 584 22.89 16.16 -14.03
CA THR A 584 23.46 15.64 -15.29
C THR A 584 23.28 14.13 -15.36
N PHE A 585 23.59 13.41 -14.27
CA PHE A 585 23.32 11.97 -14.20
C PHE A 585 21.84 11.64 -14.43
N VAL A 586 20.94 12.35 -13.77
CA VAL A 586 19.50 12.02 -13.84
C VAL A 586 18.86 12.43 -15.18
N PHE A 587 19.17 13.61 -15.72
CA PHE A 587 18.47 14.16 -16.90
C PHE A 587 19.29 14.18 -18.20
N ARG A 588 20.59 13.88 -18.17
CA ARG A 588 21.48 13.98 -19.36
C ARG A 588 22.35 12.75 -19.62
N THR A 589 22.55 11.86 -18.65
CA THR A 589 23.31 10.62 -18.88
C THR A 589 22.50 9.59 -19.63
N TRP A 590 23.12 9.04 -20.68
CA TRP A 590 22.58 7.98 -21.52
C TRP A 590 23.41 6.71 -21.37
N ILE A 591 22.76 5.57 -21.12
CA ILE A 591 23.43 4.27 -20.93
C ILE A 591 22.83 3.26 -21.89
N ASN A 592 23.63 2.72 -22.81
CA ASN A 592 23.19 1.74 -23.80
C ASN A 592 24.02 0.45 -23.68
N ASN A 593 23.54 -0.48 -22.86
CA ASN A 593 24.11 -1.82 -22.68
C ASN A 593 23.37 -2.87 -23.54
N THR A 594 22.48 -2.45 -24.45
CA THR A 594 21.68 -3.36 -25.29
C THR A 594 22.47 -4.01 -26.42
N GLY A 595 23.65 -3.49 -26.77
CA GLY A 595 24.38 -3.88 -27.99
C GLY A 595 23.78 -3.35 -29.30
N TRP A 596 22.66 -2.63 -29.27
CA TRP A 596 22.18 -1.88 -30.44
C TRP A 596 23.09 -0.67 -30.71
N ARG A 597 23.72 -0.63 -31.89
CA ARG A 597 24.58 0.49 -32.33
C ARG A 597 23.91 1.86 -32.36
N ASN A 598 22.57 1.91 -32.39
CA ASN A 598 21.80 3.14 -32.41
C ASN A 598 21.03 3.30 -31.09
N ASN A 599 21.38 4.35 -30.34
CA ASN A 599 20.75 4.71 -29.06
C ASN A 599 19.23 4.93 -29.19
N ALA A 600 18.73 5.38 -30.35
CA ALA A 600 17.30 5.53 -30.57
C ALA A 600 16.55 4.18 -30.63
N ILE A 601 17.18 3.13 -31.15
CA ILE A 601 16.56 1.79 -31.16
C ILE A 601 16.54 1.23 -29.73
N ALA A 602 17.63 1.38 -28.98
CA ALA A 602 17.69 1.01 -27.57
C ALA A 602 16.58 1.71 -26.76
N PHE A 603 16.43 3.03 -26.90
CA PHE A 603 15.36 3.81 -26.28
C PHE A 603 13.98 3.22 -26.56
N ILE A 604 13.67 3.01 -27.85
CA ILE A 604 12.36 2.54 -28.29
C ILE A 604 12.07 1.13 -27.75
N THR A 605 13.06 0.25 -27.64
CA THR A 605 12.90 -1.06 -26.99
C THR A 605 12.71 -0.98 -25.47
N GLY A 606 13.16 0.08 -24.81
CA GLY A 606 12.92 0.33 -23.37
C GLY A 606 11.48 0.77 -23.05
N LEU A 607 10.80 1.44 -23.99
CA LEU A 607 9.44 2.01 -23.81
C LEU A 607 8.35 0.96 -23.49
N VAL A 608 8.67 -0.34 -23.50
CA VAL A 608 7.78 -1.42 -23.05
C VAL A 608 7.40 -1.26 -21.57
N ASN A 609 8.33 -0.83 -20.69
CA ASN A 609 8.03 -0.64 -19.26
C ASN A 609 6.93 0.41 -19.01
N PRO A 610 7.06 1.66 -19.48
CA PRO A 610 6.01 2.66 -19.28
C PRO A 610 4.71 2.31 -20.02
N LEU A 611 4.73 1.58 -21.14
CA LEU A 611 3.48 1.17 -21.80
C LEU A 611 2.78 0.01 -21.07
N TYR A 612 3.52 -0.90 -20.45
CA TYR A 612 2.94 -1.92 -19.56
C TYR A 612 2.35 -1.27 -18.30
N SER A 613 3.07 -0.32 -17.70
CA SER A 613 2.67 0.41 -16.48
C SER A 613 1.45 1.31 -16.71
N LEU A 614 1.30 1.84 -17.93
CA LEU A 614 0.12 2.60 -18.39
C LEU A 614 -0.83 1.75 -19.27
N GLY A 615 -0.75 0.42 -19.16
CA GLY A 615 -1.61 -0.52 -19.87
C GLY A 615 -2.95 -0.76 -19.16
N GLY A 616 -3.86 -1.47 -19.83
CA GLY A 616 -5.14 -1.89 -19.23
C GLY A 616 -6.14 -0.77 -18.96
N LEU A 617 -6.02 0.38 -19.65
CA LEU A 617 -6.92 1.54 -19.51
C LEU A 617 -8.41 1.18 -19.77
N ASP A 618 -8.65 0.12 -20.54
CA ASP A 618 -9.96 -0.46 -20.84
C ASP A 618 -10.51 -1.38 -19.73
N GLY A 619 -9.76 -1.70 -18.67
CA GLY A 619 -10.20 -2.62 -17.61
C GLY A 619 -11.46 -2.16 -16.87
N VAL A 620 -11.70 -0.84 -16.84
CA VAL A 620 -12.93 -0.24 -16.28
C VAL A 620 -14.14 -0.37 -17.22
N THR A 621 -13.93 -0.72 -18.50
CA THR A 621 -15.00 -0.99 -19.47
C THR A 621 -15.56 -2.41 -19.31
N HIS A 622 -14.76 -3.33 -18.76
CA HIS A 622 -15.11 -4.75 -18.54
C HIS A 622 -15.91 -5.00 -17.26
N ILE A 623 -16.54 -3.95 -16.72
CA ILE A 623 -17.46 -3.99 -15.57
C ILE A 623 -18.63 -2.99 -15.72
N THR A 624 -18.96 -2.56 -16.94
CA THR A 624 -19.99 -1.50 -17.12
C THR A 624 -21.40 -1.95 -16.77
N GLU A 625 -21.72 -3.25 -16.79
CA GLU A 625 -23.02 -3.76 -16.33
C GLU A 625 -23.15 -3.69 -14.79
N GLU A 626 -22.04 -3.60 -14.06
CA GLU A 626 -21.99 -3.41 -12.59
C GLU A 626 -21.74 -1.95 -12.16
N MET A 627 -21.64 -1.03 -13.14
CA MET A 627 -21.34 0.38 -12.94
C MET A 627 -22.59 1.26 -13.06
N PRO A 628 -22.90 2.14 -12.08
CA PRO A 628 -23.97 3.13 -12.26
C PRO A 628 -23.55 4.20 -13.27
N ARG A 629 -24.45 4.61 -14.18
CA ARG A 629 -24.24 5.63 -15.23
C ARG A 629 -22.91 5.47 -16.00
N PRO A 630 -22.68 4.30 -16.62
CA PRO A 630 -21.37 3.93 -17.14
C PRO A 630 -20.87 4.86 -18.26
N SER A 631 -21.77 5.35 -19.10
CA SER A 631 -21.49 6.29 -20.20
C SER A 631 -20.81 7.59 -19.75
N ARG A 632 -20.97 8.02 -18.49
CA ARG A 632 -20.28 9.19 -17.90
C ARG A 632 -19.19 8.80 -16.90
N ASN A 633 -19.38 7.74 -16.13
CA ASN A 633 -18.48 7.38 -15.05
C ASN A 633 -17.21 6.63 -15.54
N ALA A 634 -17.29 5.83 -16.60
CA ALA A 634 -16.10 5.15 -17.17
C ALA A 634 -15.12 6.13 -17.85
N PRO A 635 -15.55 7.09 -18.71
CA PRO A 635 -14.65 8.11 -19.27
C PRO A 635 -13.91 8.92 -18.19
N LEU A 636 -14.63 9.28 -17.12
CA LEU A 636 -14.08 10.02 -15.99
C LEU A 636 -13.04 9.21 -15.20
N ALA A 637 -13.26 7.90 -15.03
CA ALA A 637 -12.30 7.02 -14.36
C ALA A 637 -11.00 6.87 -15.16
N ILE A 638 -11.06 6.74 -16.49
CA ILE A 638 -9.87 6.70 -17.37
C ILE A 638 -9.06 8.00 -17.24
N ALA A 639 -9.72 9.16 -17.36
CA ALA A 639 -9.06 10.46 -17.29
C ALA A 639 -8.40 10.74 -15.92
N ILE A 640 -9.09 10.43 -14.81
CA ILE A 640 -8.55 10.58 -13.46
C ILE A 640 -7.34 9.65 -13.25
N THR A 641 -7.42 8.41 -13.74
CA THR A 641 -6.33 7.43 -13.60
C THR A 641 -5.06 7.88 -14.31
N LEU A 642 -5.16 8.34 -15.56
CA LEU A 642 -4.01 8.87 -16.31
C LEU A 642 -3.39 10.10 -15.65
N ALA A 643 -4.19 10.96 -15.00
CA ALA A 643 -3.67 12.12 -14.26
C ALA A 643 -2.93 11.71 -12.97
N ILE A 644 -3.47 10.75 -12.20
CA ILE A 644 -2.81 10.19 -11.01
C ILE A 644 -1.51 9.47 -11.41
N ALA A 645 -1.55 8.69 -12.50
CA ALA A 645 -0.40 7.95 -13.00
C ALA A 645 0.77 8.87 -13.38
N PHE A 646 0.50 10.01 -14.03
CA PHE A 646 1.54 10.99 -14.36
C PHE A 646 2.22 11.57 -13.12
N VAL A 647 1.43 12.12 -12.19
CA VAL A 647 1.95 12.83 -11.02
C VAL A 647 2.71 11.88 -10.09
N THR A 648 2.18 10.68 -9.86
CA THR A 648 2.86 9.67 -9.03
C THR A 648 4.07 9.06 -9.75
N GLY A 649 3.92 8.63 -11.01
CA GLY A 649 4.97 7.99 -11.79
C GLY A 649 6.18 8.89 -12.02
N LEU A 650 5.98 10.14 -12.45
CA LEU A 650 7.09 11.06 -12.74
C LEU A 650 7.86 11.43 -11.47
N ALA A 651 7.15 11.80 -10.39
CA ALA A 651 7.79 12.14 -9.12
C ALA A 651 8.54 10.93 -8.52
N TYR A 652 7.95 9.73 -8.63
CA TYR A 652 8.58 8.48 -8.19
C TYR A 652 9.85 8.16 -8.97
N LEU A 653 9.80 8.16 -10.30
CA LEU A 653 10.98 7.87 -11.15
C LEU A 653 12.12 8.87 -10.93
N VAL A 654 11.81 10.16 -10.81
CA VAL A 654 12.80 11.19 -10.46
C VAL A 654 13.42 10.90 -9.09
N ALA A 655 12.62 10.65 -8.06
CA ALA A 655 13.12 10.32 -6.72
C ALA A 655 13.98 9.04 -6.69
N LEU A 656 13.60 8.00 -7.45
CA LEU A 656 14.41 6.79 -7.60
C LEU A 656 15.77 7.10 -8.25
N MET A 657 15.79 7.76 -9.42
CA MET A 657 17.03 8.02 -10.17
C MET A 657 17.99 8.95 -9.42
N PHE A 658 17.48 9.93 -8.67
CA PHE A 658 18.30 10.75 -7.76
C PHE A 658 18.90 9.96 -6.58
N SER A 659 18.31 8.81 -6.20
CA SER A 659 18.68 8.04 -5.01
C SER A 659 19.53 6.78 -5.29
N VAL A 660 19.87 6.49 -6.55
CA VAL A 660 20.72 5.33 -6.91
C VAL A 660 22.16 5.53 -6.45
N GLN A 661 22.68 4.62 -5.62
CA GLN A 661 24.07 4.65 -5.15
C GLN A 661 25.01 3.94 -6.14
N ASP A 662 24.68 2.74 -6.61
CA ASP A 662 25.39 2.03 -7.68
C ASP A 662 24.41 1.59 -8.77
N TYR A 663 24.51 2.22 -9.94
CA TYR A 663 23.64 1.95 -11.08
C TYR A 663 23.98 0.65 -11.82
N ALA A 664 25.25 0.21 -11.78
CA ALA A 664 25.69 -1.00 -12.46
C ALA A 664 25.22 -2.25 -11.68
N ALA A 665 25.29 -2.21 -10.35
CA ALA A 665 24.79 -3.29 -9.48
C ALA A 665 23.29 -3.58 -9.68
N LEU A 666 22.47 -2.59 -10.06
CA LEU A 666 21.04 -2.78 -10.33
C LEU A 666 20.78 -3.83 -11.43
N ALA A 667 21.66 -3.91 -12.44
CA ALA A 667 21.52 -4.86 -13.55
C ALA A 667 21.95 -6.30 -13.20
N GLN A 668 22.63 -6.51 -12.06
CA GLN A 668 23.15 -7.80 -11.62
C GLN A 668 22.74 -8.16 -10.17
N THR A 669 21.60 -7.64 -9.71
CA THR A 669 21.10 -7.93 -8.35
C THR A 669 20.74 -9.41 -8.16
N ARG A 670 21.16 -9.97 -7.02
CA ARG A 670 20.81 -11.34 -6.59
C ARG A 670 19.31 -11.51 -6.31
N THR A 671 18.61 -10.41 -6.08
CA THR A 671 17.16 -10.42 -5.80
C THR A 671 16.31 -10.65 -7.05
N GLY A 672 16.89 -10.53 -8.25
CA GLY A 672 16.19 -10.57 -9.53
C GLY A 672 15.31 -9.36 -9.83
N VAL A 673 15.18 -8.40 -8.91
CA VAL A 673 14.30 -7.22 -9.04
C VAL A 673 15.09 -5.94 -8.74
N PRO A 674 15.53 -5.18 -9.76
CA PRO A 674 16.42 -4.01 -9.57
C PRO A 674 15.91 -2.96 -8.60
N LEU A 675 14.59 -2.83 -8.43
CA LEU A 675 13.99 -1.93 -7.45
C LEU A 675 14.30 -2.30 -6.00
N VAL A 676 14.40 -3.60 -5.71
CA VAL A 676 14.69 -4.10 -4.35
C VAL A 676 16.17 -3.87 -4.01
N GLU A 677 17.05 -3.96 -5.01
CA GLU A 677 18.44 -3.52 -4.91
C GLU A 677 18.54 -2.01 -4.66
N LEU A 678 17.78 -1.20 -5.42
CA LEU A 678 17.73 0.25 -5.23
C LEU A 678 17.26 0.60 -3.80
N PHE A 679 16.22 -0.06 -3.28
CA PHE A 679 15.79 0.12 -1.89
C PHE A 679 16.86 -0.30 -0.87
N LEU A 680 17.64 -1.36 -1.13
CA LEU A 680 18.75 -1.78 -0.29
C LEU A 680 19.90 -0.76 -0.29
N GLN A 681 20.28 -0.26 -1.47
CA GLN A 681 21.28 0.79 -1.63
C GLN A 681 20.85 2.10 -0.96
N ALA A 682 19.61 2.53 -1.15
CA ALA A 682 19.10 3.78 -0.61
C ALA A 682 18.88 3.74 0.90
N THR A 683 18.55 2.58 1.48
CA THR A 683 18.28 2.46 2.93
C THR A 683 19.41 1.84 3.76
N GLN A 684 20.46 1.34 3.10
CA GLN A 684 21.64 0.67 3.68
C GLN A 684 21.31 -0.51 4.64
N THR A 685 20.05 -0.96 4.72
CA THR A 685 19.59 -1.93 5.72
C THR A 685 18.53 -2.87 5.13
N ARG A 686 18.75 -4.18 5.30
CA ARG A 686 17.86 -5.23 4.78
C ARG A 686 16.41 -5.09 5.27
N GLY A 687 16.22 -4.68 6.53
CA GLY A 687 14.89 -4.50 7.12
C GLY A 687 14.10 -3.34 6.52
N ALA A 688 14.75 -2.23 6.18
CA ALA A 688 14.08 -1.11 5.51
C ALA A 688 13.79 -1.45 4.04
N ALA A 689 14.74 -2.06 3.32
CA ALA A 689 14.54 -2.57 1.97
C ALA A 689 13.37 -3.56 1.89
N PHE A 690 13.27 -4.48 2.84
CA PHE A 690 12.14 -5.40 3.00
C PHE A 690 10.84 -4.65 3.28
N ALA A 691 10.82 -3.69 4.20
CA ALA A 691 9.61 -2.91 4.52
C ALA A 691 9.08 -2.13 3.30
N LEU A 692 9.95 -1.49 2.51
CA LEU A 692 9.57 -0.80 1.28
C LEU A 692 9.05 -1.76 0.21
N THR A 693 9.72 -2.91 0.03
CA THR A 693 9.28 -3.95 -0.90
C THR A 693 7.95 -4.58 -0.46
N PHE A 694 7.72 -4.74 0.84
CA PHE A 694 6.49 -5.30 1.40
C PHE A 694 5.29 -4.36 1.26
N ILE A 695 5.49 -3.05 1.43
CA ILE A 695 4.48 -2.02 1.12
C ILE A 695 4.09 -2.09 -0.36
N LEU A 696 5.07 -2.20 -1.25
CA LEU A 696 4.84 -2.35 -2.68
C LEU A 696 4.15 -3.69 -3.03
N TRP A 697 4.52 -4.79 -2.36
CA TRP A 697 3.89 -6.10 -2.53
C TRP A 697 2.41 -6.09 -2.12
N ILE A 698 2.06 -5.45 -1.00
CA ILE A 698 0.65 -5.24 -0.61
C ILE A 698 -0.11 -4.43 -1.68
N ALA A 699 0.53 -3.48 -2.36
CA ALA A 699 -0.08 -2.72 -3.44
C ALA A 699 -0.33 -3.56 -4.72
N LEU A 700 0.47 -4.60 -4.97
CA LEU A 700 0.30 -5.52 -6.12
C LEU A 700 -0.86 -6.51 -5.92
N GLY A 701 -1.19 -6.91 -4.70
CA GLY A 701 -2.29 -7.86 -4.44
C GLY A 701 -3.65 -7.43 -5.03
N PRO A 702 -4.14 -6.21 -4.74
CA PRO A 702 -5.34 -5.66 -5.36
C PRO A 702 -5.25 -5.48 -6.88
N CYS A 703 -4.06 -5.28 -7.44
CA CYS A 703 -3.83 -5.21 -8.89
C CYS A 703 -4.15 -6.57 -9.53
N VAL A 704 -3.55 -7.67 -9.07
CA VAL A 704 -3.83 -9.03 -9.60
C VAL A 704 -5.32 -9.38 -9.48
N VAL A 705 -5.96 -9.07 -8.35
CA VAL A 705 -7.41 -9.28 -8.15
C VAL A 705 -8.25 -8.47 -9.14
N SER A 706 -7.84 -7.23 -9.45
CA SER A 706 -8.53 -6.35 -10.42
C SER A 706 -8.41 -6.88 -11.86
N SER A 707 -7.20 -7.31 -12.25
CA SER A 707 -6.92 -7.87 -13.58
C SER A 707 -7.62 -9.22 -13.78
N GLN A 708 -7.65 -10.08 -12.75
CA GLN A 708 -8.41 -11.33 -12.77
C GLN A 708 -9.91 -11.11 -12.90
N LEU A 709 -10.50 -10.16 -12.16
CA LEU A 709 -11.91 -9.82 -12.27
C LEU A 709 -12.26 -9.39 -13.71
N SER A 710 -11.52 -8.42 -14.25
CA SER A 710 -11.73 -7.91 -15.60
C SER A 710 -11.59 -9.02 -16.65
N SER A 711 -10.55 -9.87 -16.53
CA SER A 711 -10.36 -11.04 -17.41
C SER A 711 -11.53 -12.01 -17.37
N GLY A 712 -12.07 -12.31 -16.18
CA GLY A 712 -13.25 -13.17 -16.01
C GLY A 712 -14.50 -12.59 -16.67
N ARG A 713 -14.65 -11.26 -16.66
CA ARG A 713 -15.80 -10.56 -17.27
C ARG A 713 -15.71 -10.49 -18.79
N VAL A 714 -14.56 -10.12 -19.36
CA VAL A 714 -14.34 -10.17 -20.81
C VAL A 714 -14.61 -11.57 -21.34
N LEU A 715 -14.06 -12.61 -20.69
CA LEU A 715 -14.25 -13.99 -21.12
C LEU A 715 -15.72 -14.44 -21.00
N TRP A 716 -16.44 -14.00 -19.96
CA TRP A 716 -17.86 -14.26 -19.81
C TRP A 716 -18.71 -13.58 -20.89
N ALA A 717 -18.53 -12.28 -21.13
CA ALA A 717 -19.27 -11.53 -22.14
C ALA A 717 -19.03 -12.11 -23.55
N PHE A 718 -17.78 -12.39 -23.90
CA PHE A 718 -17.44 -12.99 -25.19
C PHE A 718 -17.95 -14.44 -25.34
N ALA A 719 -18.11 -15.17 -24.22
CA ALA A 719 -18.82 -16.44 -24.20
C ALA A 719 -20.35 -16.31 -24.33
N ARG A 720 -20.97 -15.30 -23.70
CA ARG A 720 -22.39 -14.94 -23.84
C ARG A 720 -22.74 -14.72 -25.32
N ASP A 721 -21.84 -14.09 -26.06
CA ASP A 721 -22.00 -13.83 -27.50
C ASP A 721 -21.64 -15.00 -28.43
N GLY A 722 -21.25 -16.16 -27.88
CA GLY A 722 -21.16 -17.42 -28.64
C GLY A 722 -19.89 -17.65 -29.45
N ALA A 723 -18.87 -16.80 -29.33
CA ALA A 723 -17.58 -16.94 -30.04
C ALA A 723 -16.66 -18.04 -29.47
N MET A 724 -16.90 -18.43 -28.22
CA MET A 724 -16.08 -19.37 -27.44
C MET A 724 -16.48 -20.85 -27.64
N PRO A 725 -15.52 -21.79 -27.64
CA PRO A 725 -15.83 -23.22 -27.54
C PRO A 725 -16.53 -23.52 -26.21
N TRP A 726 -17.59 -24.33 -26.23
CA TRP A 726 -18.50 -24.54 -25.07
C TRP A 726 -19.03 -23.25 -24.43
N SER A 727 -19.27 -22.19 -25.23
CA SER A 727 -19.87 -20.90 -24.83
C SER A 727 -20.93 -21.00 -23.72
N ARG A 728 -21.94 -21.87 -23.90
CA ARG A 728 -23.03 -22.14 -22.94
C ARG A 728 -22.57 -22.50 -21.50
N THR A 729 -21.37 -23.05 -21.35
CA THR A 729 -20.78 -23.39 -20.04
C THR A 729 -20.19 -22.15 -19.39
N TRP A 730 -19.41 -21.36 -20.14
CA TRP A 730 -18.67 -20.20 -19.62
C TRP A 730 -19.56 -18.97 -19.44
N SER A 731 -20.61 -18.82 -20.25
CA SER A 731 -21.59 -17.72 -20.15
C SER A 731 -22.51 -17.81 -18.93
N ARG A 732 -22.44 -18.91 -18.14
CA ARG A 732 -23.39 -19.18 -17.06
C ARG A 732 -23.02 -18.43 -15.77
N VAL A 733 -23.81 -17.42 -15.42
CA VAL A 733 -23.75 -16.74 -14.12
C VAL A 733 -24.23 -17.67 -13.00
N SER A 734 -23.53 -17.69 -11.85
CA SER A 734 -23.96 -18.46 -10.67
C SER A 734 -24.93 -17.66 -9.80
N SER A 735 -26.10 -18.24 -9.51
CA SER A 735 -27.12 -17.63 -8.65
C SER A 735 -26.71 -17.49 -7.17
N ARG A 736 -25.72 -18.28 -6.69
CA ARG A 736 -25.25 -18.24 -5.30
C ARG A 736 -24.14 -17.21 -5.06
N GLN A 737 -23.36 -16.87 -6.08
CA GLN A 737 -22.25 -15.90 -6.01
C GLN A 737 -22.55 -14.58 -6.75
N HIS A 738 -23.60 -14.54 -7.57
CA HIS A 738 -23.96 -13.42 -8.47
C HIS A 738 -22.81 -12.98 -9.38
N MET A 739 -22.09 -13.96 -9.95
CA MET A 739 -20.96 -13.73 -10.87
C MET A 739 -20.68 -14.95 -11.77
N PRO A 740 -19.96 -14.80 -12.90
CA PRO A 740 -19.69 -15.89 -13.85
C PRO A 740 -18.55 -16.81 -13.37
N LEU A 741 -18.84 -17.63 -12.37
CA LEU A 741 -17.90 -18.55 -11.73
C LEU A 741 -17.16 -19.47 -12.72
N ASN A 742 -17.86 -19.98 -13.74
CA ASN A 742 -17.27 -20.87 -14.74
C ASN A 742 -16.22 -20.15 -15.61
N ALA A 743 -16.46 -18.89 -15.98
CA ALA A 743 -15.49 -18.06 -16.69
C ALA A 743 -14.25 -17.78 -15.82
N GLN A 744 -14.45 -17.45 -14.54
CA GLN A 744 -13.35 -17.21 -13.62
C GLN A 744 -12.48 -18.45 -13.38
N LEU A 745 -13.08 -19.63 -13.27
CA LEU A 745 -12.36 -20.90 -13.17
C LEU A 745 -11.51 -21.17 -14.44
N LEU A 746 -12.05 -20.89 -15.63
CA LEU A 746 -11.29 -21.02 -16.88
C LEU A 746 -10.11 -20.03 -16.96
N VAL A 747 -10.31 -18.76 -16.59
CA VAL A 747 -9.21 -17.77 -16.50
C VAL A 747 -8.13 -18.24 -15.52
N THR A 748 -8.52 -18.73 -14.35
CA THR A 748 -7.60 -19.24 -13.32
C THR A 748 -6.78 -20.45 -13.82
N ALA A 749 -7.42 -21.37 -14.54
CA ALA A 749 -6.78 -22.53 -15.15
C ALA A 749 -5.84 -22.15 -16.31
N LEU A 750 -6.22 -21.18 -17.16
CA LEU A 750 -5.36 -20.67 -18.23
C LEU A 750 -4.16 -19.90 -17.66
N MET A 751 -4.34 -19.09 -16.62
CA MET A 751 -3.22 -18.49 -15.87
C MET A 751 -2.30 -19.55 -15.26
N ALA A 752 -2.85 -20.64 -14.72
CA ALA A 752 -2.06 -21.73 -14.16
C ALA A 752 -1.24 -22.47 -15.24
N ALA A 753 -1.84 -22.74 -16.40
CA ALA A 753 -1.18 -23.36 -17.55
C ALA A 753 -0.09 -22.46 -18.15
N LEU A 754 -0.34 -21.15 -18.27
CA LEU A 754 0.69 -20.17 -18.65
C LEU A 754 1.83 -20.15 -17.62
N GLY A 755 1.51 -20.27 -16.32
CA GLY A 755 2.51 -20.43 -15.25
C GLY A 755 3.49 -21.57 -15.50
N CYS A 756 3.03 -22.70 -16.08
CA CYS A 756 3.90 -23.83 -16.41
C CYS A 756 4.95 -23.49 -17.50
N LEU A 757 4.73 -22.47 -18.33
CA LEU A 757 5.75 -22.00 -19.28
C LEU A 757 6.98 -21.43 -18.56
N TYR A 758 6.81 -20.84 -17.37
CA TYR A 758 7.91 -20.30 -16.57
C TYR A 758 8.92 -21.40 -16.20
N LEU A 759 8.45 -22.61 -15.88
CA LEU A 759 9.30 -23.77 -15.59
C LEU A 759 10.19 -24.18 -16.77
N GLY A 760 9.70 -24.04 -18.00
CA GLY A 760 10.45 -24.36 -19.21
C GLY A 760 11.42 -23.26 -19.62
N SER A 761 11.02 -21.99 -19.53
CA SER A 761 11.90 -20.84 -19.74
C SER A 761 11.32 -19.56 -19.12
N SER A 762 12.10 -18.94 -18.23
CA SER A 762 11.81 -17.61 -17.70
C SER A 762 11.81 -16.55 -18.80
N THR A 763 12.65 -16.67 -19.85
CA THR A 763 12.66 -15.75 -21.00
C THR A 763 11.40 -15.87 -21.86
N ALA A 764 10.92 -17.09 -22.09
CA ALA A 764 9.67 -17.32 -22.81
C ALA A 764 8.46 -16.75 -22.05
N PHE A 765 8.42 -16.91 -20.72
CA PHE A 765 7.37 -16.30 -19.91
C PHE A 765 7.54 -14.77 -19.78
N ASN A 766 8.75 -14.24 -19.61
CA ASN A 766 8.98 -12.80 -19.55
C ASN A 766 8.56 -12.10 -20.86
N SER A 767 8.65 -12.80 -21.99
CA SER A 767 8.09 -12.35 -23.27
C SER A 767 6.56 -12.20 -23.27
N LEU A 768 5.84 -12.78 -22.29
CA LEU A 768 4.41 -12.55 -22.11
C LEU A 768 4.08 -11.11 -21.68
N LEU A 769 5.03 -10.36 -21.09
CA LEU A 769 4.86 -8.92 -20.81
C LEU A 769 4.70 -8.13 -22.12
N GLY A 770 5.66 -8.29 -23.04
CA GLY A 770 5.60 -7.70 -24.38
C GLY A 770 4.42 -8.22 -25.21
N SER A 771 4.08 -9.51 -25.07
CA SER A 771 2.91 -10.11 -25.72
C SER A 771 1.60 -9.52 -25.21
N ALA A 772 1.42 -9.36 -23.90
CA ALA A 772 0.24 -8.75 -23.29
C ALA A 772 0.01 -7.34 -23.83
N VAL A 773 1.05 -6.50 -23.81
CA VAL A 773 1.01 -5.14 -24.36
C VAL A 773 0.67 -5.16 -25.86
N THR A 774 1.33 -6.01 -26.65
CA THR A 774 1.15 -6.07 -28.11
C THR A 774 -0.23 -6.57 -28.51
N ILE A 775 -0.79 -7.56 -27.79
CA ILE A 775 -2.12 -8.12 -28.06
C ILE A 775 -3.21 -7.13 -27.65
N ASN A 776 -3.08 -6.45 -26.51
CA ASN A 776 -4.02 -5.38 -26.13
C ASN A 776 -3.92 -4.20 -27.12
N ASN A 777 -2.73 -3.84 -27.60
CA ASN A 777 -2.57 -2.83 -28.65
C ASN A 777 -3.25 -3.22 -29.97
N LEU A 778 -3.23 -4.50 -30.36
CA LEU A 778 -4.01 -5.01 -31.49
C LEU A 778 -5.52 -4.91 -31.23
N ALA A 779 -5.99 -5.21 -30.01
CA ALA A 779 -7.39 -5.05 -29.62
C ALA A 779 -7.85 -3.58 -29.67
N TYR A 780 -7.00 -2.62 -29.25
CA TYR A 780 -7.27 -1.18 -29.37
C TYR A 780 -7.24 -0.70 -30.84
N LEU A 781 -6.30 -1.21 -31.64
CA LEU A 781 -6.06 -0.72 -33.01
C LEU A 781 -7.25 -0.97 -33.93
N VAL A 782 -7.87 -2.15 -33.90
CA VAL A 782 -8.97 -2.51 -34.81
C VAL A 782 -10.18 -1.56 -34.73
N PRO A 783 -10.80 -1.28 -33.56
CA PRO A 783 -11.90 -0.32 -33.46
C PRO A 783 -11.46 1.12 -33.76
N ILE A 784 -10.30 1.57 -33.28
CA ILE A 784 -9.86 2.96 -33.47
C ILE A 784 -9.54 3.23 -34.95
N LEU A 785 -8.83 2.32 -35.63
CA LEU A 785 -8.58 2.38 -37.08
C LEU A 785 -9.88 2.32 -37.89
N THR A 786 -10.79 1.41 -37.56
CA THR A 786 -12.08 1.30 -38.26
C THR A 786 -12.88 2.61 -38.12
N ASN A 787 -12.82 3.26 -36.97
CA ASN A 787 -13.49 4.54 -36.70
C ASN A 787 -12.88 5.71 -37.50
N VAL A 788 -11.55 5.72 -37.72
CA VAL A 788 -10.89 6.66 -38.63
C VAL A 788 -11.34 6.40 -40.08
N LEU A 789 -11.34 5.14 -40.52
CA LEU A 789 -11.72 4.75 -41.89
C LEU A 789 -13.20 5.02 -42.21
N THR A 790 -14.11 4.82 -41.26
CA THR A 790 -15.55 5.17 -41.41
C THR A 790 -15.83 6.66 -41.18
N ARG A 791 -14.80 7.49 -40.97
CA ARG A 791 -14.88 8.93 -40.68
C ARG A 791 -15.80 9.25 -39.49
N ARG A 792 -15.70 8.47 -38.42
CA ARG A 792 -16.41 8.64 -37.13
C ARG A 792 -17.94 8.56 -37.20
N LYS A 793 -18.50 8.08 -38.32
CA LYS A 793 -19.96 7.97 -38.55
C LYS A 793 -20.68 6.98 -37.62
N GLY A 794 -19.95 6.04 -37.01
CA GLY A 794 -20.52 5.02 -36.11
C GLY A 794 -20.57 5.42 -34.63
N LEU A 795 -19.96 6.53 -34.22
CA LEU A 795 -20.02 6.99 -32.82
C LEU A 795 -21.34 7.72 -32.55
N SER A 796 -21.89 7.54 -31.35
CA SER A 796 -23.16 8.17 -30.97
C SER A 796 -22.98 9.69 -30.74
N PRO A 797 -23.72 10.56 -31.44
CA PRO A 797 -23.65 12.00 -31.20
C PRO A 797 -24.01 12.40 -29.76
N THR A 798 -24.87 11.60 -29.10
CA THR A 798 -25.40 11.82 -27.74
C THR A 798 -24.61 11.10 -26.65
N ALA A 799 -23.38 10.65 -26.93
CA ALA A 799 -22.43 10.19 -25.92
C ALA A 799 -22.13 11.31 -24.91
N ALA A 800 -22.01 10.96 -23.62
CA ALA A 800 -21.76 11.92 -22.53
C ALA A 800 -20.33 12.52 -22.57
N PHE A 801 -19.42 11.89 -23.31
CA PHE A 801 -18.12 12.41 -23.70
C PHE A 801 -17.94 12.19 -25.21
N ASN A 802 -17.80 13.29 -25.96
CA ASN A 802 -17.69 13.33 -27.41
C ASN A 802 -16.69 14.43 -27.80
N MET A 803 -15.67 14.09 -28.58
CA MET A 803 -14.60 15.01 -29.02
C MET A 803 -14.96 15.80 -30.29
N GLY A 804 -16.14 15.57 -30.86
CA GLY A 804 -16.56 16.12 -32.15
C GLY A 804 -15.80 15.50 -33.33
N PHE A 805 -15.96 16.06 -34.54
CA PHE A 805 -15.30 15.52 -35.73
C PHE A 805 -13.80 15.81 -35.75
N VAL A 806 -13.39 17.09 -35.78
CA VAL A 806 -11.99 17.48 -36.04
C VAL A 806 -11.03 16.97 -34.97
N LYS A 807 -11.28 17.27 -33.68
CA LYS A 807 -10.40 16.85 -32.59
C LYS A 807 -10.34 15.33 -32.48
N GLY A 808 -11.49 14.66 -32.56
CA GLY A 808 -11.58 13.20 -32.49
C GLY A 808 -10.97 12.46 -33.70
N MET A 809 -10.91 13.08 -34.89
CA MET A 809 -10.11 12.56 -36.01
C MET A 809 -8.61 12.67 -35.69
N VAL A 810 -8.13 13.84 -35.25
CA VAL A 810 -6.71 14.07 -34.92
C VAL A 810 -6.23 13.11 -33.82
N VAL A 811 -6.98 13.01 -32.72
CA VAL A 811 -6.69 12.09 -31.61
C VAL A 811 -6.62 10.65 -32.11
N ASN A 812 -7.64 10.16 -32.81
CA ASN A 812 -7.66 8.77 -33.28
C ASN A 812 -6.56 8.47 -34.31
N CYS A 813 -6.19 9.42 -35.18
CA CYS A 813 -5.07 9.26 -36.11
C CYS A 813 -3.72 9.16 -35.38
N ILE A 814 -3.47 10.00 -34.36
CA ILE A 814 -2.26 9.91 -33.53
C ILE A 814 -2.23 8.56 -32.80
N THR A 815 -3.35 8.14 -32.21
CA THR A 815 -3.47 6.82 -31.55
C THR A 815 -3.20 5.66 -32.51
N VAL A 816 -3.70 5.69 -33.75
CA VAL A 816 -3.43 4.66 -34.76
C VAL A 816 -1.93 4.57 -35.09
N VAL A 817 -1.27 5.71 -35.32
CA VAL A 817 0.18 5.75 -35.61
C VAL A 817 0.98 5.23 -34.41
N TRP A 818 0.62 5.63 -33.19
CA TRP A 818 1.24 5.14 -31.95
C TRP A 818 1.10 3.63 -31.79
N LEU A 819 -0.11 3.08 -31.94
CA LEU A 819 -0.35 1.64 -31.78
C LEU A 819 0.40 0.80 -32.82
N ILE A 820 0.41 1.24 -34.09
CA ILE A 820 1.19 0.57 -35.16
C ILE A 820 2.69 0.60 -34.83
N PHE A 821 3.21 1.75 -34.40
CA PHE A 821 4.61 1.89 -33.98
C PHE A 821 4.95 0.95 -32.82
N ALA A 822 4.14 0.95 -31.75
CA ALA A 822 4.36 0.11 -30.57
C ALA A 822 4.33 -1.39 -30.93
N ILE A 823 3.35 -1.86 -31.71
CA ILE A 823 3.23 -3.27 -32.13
C ILE A 823 4.48 -3.74 -32.90
N VAL A 824 4.98 -2.91 -33.83
CA VAL A 824 6.17 -3.25 -34.65
C VAL A 824 7.44 -3.24 -33.79
N PHE A 825 7.71 -2.14 -33.09
CA PHE A 825 8.99 -1.98 -32.40
C PHE A 825 9.09 -2.78 -31.10
N PHE A 826 7.99 -3.08 -30.40
CA PHE A 826 8.03 -3.89 -29.18
C PHE A 826 8.12 -5.39 -29.46
N SER A 827 8.07 -5.77 -30.75
CA SER A 827 8.43 -7.10 -31.24
C SER A 827 9.94 -7.26 -31.50
N PHE A 828 10.76 -6.21 -31.33
CA PHE A 828 12.22 -6.28 -31.54
C PHE A 828 12.94 -6.88 -30.32
N PRO A 829 14.14 -7.47 -30.48
CA PRO A 829 14.92 -7.98 -29.36
C PRO A 829 15.53 -6.84 -28.52
N TYR A 830 15.39 -6.94 -27.20
CA TYR A 830 15.94 -5.98 -26.23
C TYR A 830 17.48 -5.93 -26.20
N TYR A 831 18.14 -7.02 -26.60
CA TYR A 831 19.59 -7.18 -26.54
C TYR A 831 20.16 -7.72 -27.86
N ARG A 832 21.46 -7.45 -28.11
CA ARG A 832 22.27 -7.90 -29.25
C ARG A 832 23.66 -8.33 -28.75
N PRO A 833 24.19 -9.51 -29.13
CA PRO A 833 23.60 -10.52 -30.01
C PRO A 833 22.33 -11.16 -29.43
N VAL A 834 21.52 -11.74 -30.32
CA VAL A 834 20.28 -12.42 -29.94
C VAL A 834 20.60 -13.90 -29.71
N GLU A 835 20.22 -14.40 -28.55
CA GLU A 835 20.37 -15.79 -28.12
C GLU A 835 19.00 -16.37 -27.72
N VAL A 836 18.87 -17.69 -27.72
CA VAL A 836 17.64 -18.40 -27.26
C VAL A 836 17.26 -18.00 -25.83
N THR A 837 18.25 -17.61 -25.03
CA THR A 837 18.15 -17.14 -23.63
C THR A 837 17.73 -15.68 -23.49
N ASN A 838 17.87 -14.82 -24.50
CA ASN A 838 17.59 -13.38 -24.41
C ASN A 838 16.59 -12.85 -25.46
N MET A 839 16.19 -13.69 -26.42
CA MET A 839 15.26 -13.34 -27.50
C MET A 839 13.89 -12.89 -26.97
N ASN A 840 13.34 -11.84 -27.58
CA ASN A 840 11.96 -11.42 -27.35
C ASN A 840 11.00 -12.32 -28.15
N TYR A 841 10.31 -13.24 -27.49
CA TYR A 841 9.39 -14.20 -28.14
C TYR A 841 8.01 -13.59 -28.48
N THR A 842 7.78 -12.29 -28.24
CA THR A 842 6.51 -11.61 -28.50
C THR A 842 5.96 -11.85 -29.91
N CYS A 843 6.82 -11.77 -30.94
CA CYS A 843 6.41 -12.02 -32.33
C CYS A 843 5.92 -13.46 -32.58
N VAL A 844 6.47 -14.44 -31.87
CA VAL A 844 6.08 -15.86 -31.96
C VAL A 844 4.74 -16.08 -31.25
N VAL A 845 4.54 -15.48 -30.06
CA VAL A 845 3.28 -15.58 -29.30
C VAL A 845 2.14 -14.90 -30.07
N VAL A 846 2.36 -13.68 -30.58
CA VAL A 846 1.36 -12.93 -31.36
C VAL A 846 1.05 -13.61 -32.68
N GLY A 847 2.07 -14.04 -33.44
CA GLY A 847 1.89 -14.74 -34.72
C GLY A 847 1.18 -16.09 -34.55
N GLY A 848 1.59 -16.88 -33.55
CA GLY A 848 0.97 -18.15 -33.20
C GLY A 848 -0.49 -17.98 -32.78
N LEU A 849 -0.81 -16.96 -31.96
CA LEU A 849 -2.19 -16.62 -31.61
C LEU A 849 -3.01 -16.29 -32.86
N ILE A 850 -2.52 -15.44 -33.76
CA ILE A 850 -3.23 -15.08 -35.00
C ILE A 850 -3.53 -16.33 -35.84
N ILE A 851 -2.56 -17.24 -36.01
CA ILE A 851 -2.74 -18.50 -36.76
C ILE A 851 -3.83 -19.38 -36.12
N LEU A 852 -3.79 -19.57 -34.79
CA LEU A 852 -4.80 -20.34 -34.06
C LEU A 852 -6.20 -19.71 -34.17
N LEU A 853 -6.30 -18.39 -34.09
CA LEU A 853 -7.54 -17.65 -34.28
C LEU A 853 -8.07 -17.73 -35.72
N THR A 854 -7.19 -17.74 -36.73
CA THR A 854 -7.59 -18.00 -38.13
C THR A 854 -8.16 -19.41 -38.30
N GLY A 855 -7.53 -20.43 -37.70
CA GLY A 855 -8.06 -21.79 -37.67
C GLY A 855 -9.45 -21.88 -37.01
N TRP A 856 -9.62 -21.25 -35.85
CA TRP A 856 -10.91 -21.20 -35.15
C TRP A 856 -11.98 -20.40 -35.93
N TRP A 857 -11.58 -19.32 -36.61
CA TRP A 857 -12.45 -18.52 -37.47
C TRP A 857 -13.02 -19.34 -38.65
N VAL A 858 -12.23 -20.19 -39.29
CA VAL A 858 -12.69 -21.04 -40.40
C VAL A 858 -13.81 -21.99 -39.94
N TYR A 859 -13.75 -22.48 -38.70
CA TYR A 859 -14.77 -23.37 -38.13
C TYR A 859 -16.01 -22.64 -37.61
N VAL A 860 -15.85 -21.55 -36.84
CA VAL A 860 -16.97 -20.88 -36.13
C VAL A 860 -17.49 -19.62 -36.82
N GLY A 861 -16.68 -18.93 -37.63
CA GLY A 861 -16.94 -17.58 -38.10
C GLY A 861 -18.28 -17.38 -38.82
N LYS A 862 -18.71 -18.37 -39.62
CA LYS A 862 -20.04 -18.37 -40.28
C LYS A 862 -21.19 -18.37 -39.28
N ARG A 863 -21.08 -19.17 -38.20
CA ARG A 863 -22.10 -19.29 -37.15
C ARG A 863 -22.14 -18.04 -36.26
N TYR A 864 -20.97 -17.54 -35.86
CA TYR A 864 -20.85 -16.32 -35.05
C TYR A 864 -21.38 -15.09 -35.80
N THR A 865 -20.99 -14.91 -37.07
CA THR A 865 -21.48 -13.81 -37.91
C THR A 865 -23.00 -13.86 -38.09
N ARG A 866 -23.57 -15.06 -38.29
CA ARG A 866 -25.04 -15.23 -38.35
C ARG A 866 -25.71 -14.81 -37.03
N GLY A 867 -25.29 -15.37 -35.90
CA GLY A 867 -25.88 -15.07 -34.59
C GLY A 867 -25.62 -13.66 -34.06
N MET A 868 -24.75 -12.88 -34.72
CA MET A 868 -24.59 -11.43 -34.51
C MET A 868 -25.55 -10.64 -35.42
N LEU A 869 -25.66 -11.01 -36.70
CA LEU A 869 -26.58 -10.40 -37.68
C LEU A 869 -28.07 -10.77 -37.47
N GLU A 870 -28.36 -11.71 -36.57
CA GLU A 870 -29.71 -12.03 -36.10
C GLU A 870 -30.11 -11.07 -34.97
N ARG A 871 -29.27 -10.92 -33.94
CA ARG A 871 -29.50 -9.97 -32.83
C ARG A 871 -29.54 -8.51 -33.28
N ALA A 872 -28.63 -8.09 -34.17
CA ALA A 872 -28.64 -6.76 -34.81
C ALA A 872 -29.76 -6.55 -35.87
N LYS A 873 -30.90 -7.23 -35.68
CA LYS A 873 -32.21 -7.06 -36.34
C LYS A 873 -33.39 -7.24 -35.36
N GLU A 874 -33.14 -7.86 -34.20
CA GLU A 874 -34.04 -7.89 -33.05
C GLU A 874 -33.88 -6.58 -32.23
N GLU A 875 -32.68 -5.99 -32.29
CA GLU A 875 -32.31 -4.58 -32.04
C GLU A 875 -32.78 -3.64 -33.17
#